data_AF-A0A7C3Z253-F1
#
_entry.id   AF-A0A7C3Z253-F1
#
_cell.length_a   1.000
_cell.length_b   1.000
_cell.length_c   1.000
_cell.angle_alpha   90.00
_cell.angle_beta   90.00
_cell.angle_gamma   90.00
#
_symmetry.space_group_name_H-M   'P 1'
#
loop_
_entity.id
_entity.type
_entity.pdbx_description
1 polymer ?
#
loop_
_entity_poly.entity_id
_entity_poly.type
_entity_poly.pdbx_seq_one_letter_code
_entity_poly.pdbx_strand_id
1 'polypeptide(L)'
;CFTVSFSGGKDSQVVLDIVSRVIPPDEYIVVFTDTDMELPSTYEVVEKTKAYYQTLYPELRFEVAKGRLSSEESWQMFGPPSRIHRWCCTVHKTSPYMKLFNNSLLSDKKRAQILTFEGIRADESARRKTYKRISKGEKQKNQINAEVIKYWNVTEVFLYIFSRTLLLNDGYRYGLNRIGCCICPFGSEWSEYIIGQKYTHTANKYLNILSEYIKKINVKETNDICEYIAEGFWKKKPGWEGVNANGTRIDFISSENFLKAVLVNPRENFLEWAKTIGELLYKDNKNIMHGEIKIKNEILKFNLTKGESQILLEISGFGKDIILKNKIERLLYKSTYCIHCGACEAECPTGALRIETFVNVDTKLCAHCGNCLFYTEKGCLAAQSLKMILGGDNMSKKNAGFTKYKTFGLRKDWLYSFLNKLEDWLVNNSLGPIQLYSLIVWLRDAELIEQKNKIPTKFSRLLQKIFIKNELLVWKIIWTNISYNSNLIRWYLTDFIFGNSYSTAEMVNIGLNKGLSSSKHTISSGVDALVNLFETTPIGKDLKLGIVEKRGNTRYINKIGTDDIHPIAVAYSLYRYAEDKKRYYLTVSEFYKEDCMVGPYKLFGISRERLEDILRYLQEEKNSVLKVELTKGLDNIKLREDLDHIEVLKLLTQEKII
;
A
#
# COMPACT_ATOMS: atom_id res chain seq x y z
N CYS A 1 -34.20 -13.49 -15.62
CA CYS A 1 -34.61 -13.58 -14.20
C CYS A 1 -34.86 -12.16 -13.71
N PHE A 2 -36.07 -11.89 -13.20
CA PHE A 2 -36.41 -10.60 -12.62
C PHE A 2 -36.13 -10.61 -11.12
N THR A 3 -35.60 -9.51 -10.61
CA THR A 3 -35.21 -9.41 -9.20
C THR A 3 -35.49 -8.02 -8.67
N VAL A 4 -35.90 -7.92 -7.41
CA VAL A 4 -36.03 -6.64 -6.69
C VAL A 4 -34.92 -6.57 -5.65
N SER A 5 -34.05 -5.57 -5.75
CA SER A 5 -33.05 -5.32 -4.70
C SER A 5 -33.72 -4.55 -3.56
N PHE A 6 -33.97 -5.27 -2.46
CA PHE A 6 -34.69 -4.73 -1.31
C PHE A 6 -33.73 -4.42 -0.16
N SER A 7 -33.89 -3.26 0.48
CA SER A 7 -32.99 -2.79 1.53
C SER A 7 -33.71 -2.31 2.79
N GLY A 8 -35.04 -2.48 2.88
CA GLY A 8 -35.85 -1.95 3.99
C GLY A 8 -35.89 -0.41 4.07
N GLY A 9 -35.50 0.30 3.00
CA GLY A 9 -35.54 1.76 2.92
C GLY A 9 -36.79 2.23 2.16
N LYS A 10 -37.12 3.52 2.28
CA LYS A 10 -38.31 4.12 1.63
C LYS A 10 -38.35 3.84 0.12
N ASP A 11 -37.21 3.99 -0.55
CA ASP A 11 -37.11 3.87 -2.00
C ASP A 11 -37.28 2.41 -2.45
N SER A 12 -36.75 1.44 -1.70
CA SER A 12 -36.90 0.00 -2.01
C SER A 12 -38.28 -0.55 -1.63
N GLN A 13 -38.96 0.01 -0.62
CA GLN A 13 -40.36 -0.30 -0.32
C GLN A 13 -41.29 0.06 -1.49
N VAL A 14 -41.15 1.28 -2.02
CA VAL A 14 -41.96 1.74 -3.17
C VAL A 14 -41.71 0.87 -4.40
N VAL A 15 -40.43 0.56 -4.70
CA VAL A 15 -40.11 -0.29 -5.85
C VAL A 15 -40.69 -1.70 -5.70
N LEU A 16 -40.65 -2.29 -4.49
CA LEU A 16 -41.25 -3.60 -4.25
C LEU A 16 -42.77 -3.58 -4.46
N ASP A 17 -43.48 -2.60 -3.89
CA ASP A 17 -44.93 -2.48 -4.09
C ASP A 17 -45.28 -2.30 -5.57
N ILE A 18 -44.58 -1.42 -6.31
CA ILE A 18 -44.81 -1.22 -7.75
C ILE A 18 -44.58 -2.51 -8.53
N VAL A 19 -43.48 -3.23 -8.28
CA VAL A 19 -43.16 -4.46 -9.00
C VAL A 19 -44.17 -5.56 -8.69
N SER A 20 -44.54 -5.73 -7.42
CA SER A 20 -45.52 -6.75 -7.00
C SER A 20 -46.91 -6.58 -7.62
N ARG A 21 -47.23 -5.36 -8.08
CA ARG A 21 -48.50 -5.02 -8.73
C ARG A 21 -48.51 -5.26 -10.23
N VAL A 22 -47.34 -5.43 -10.84
CA VAL A 22 -47.18 -5.48 -12.30
C VAL A 22 -46.63 -6.83 -12.76
N ILE A 23 -45.74 -7.45 -11.98
CA ILE A 23 -45.11 -8.73 -12.32
C ILE A 23 -45.72 -9.83 -11.44
N PRO A 24 -46.11 -10.98 -12.02
CA PRO A 24 -46.58 -12.12 -11.25
C PRO A 24 -45.57 -12.53 -10.15
N PRO A 25 -46.02 -12.86 -8.92
CA PRO A 25 -45.11 -13.08 -7.79
C PRO A 25 -44.16 -14.28 -7.92
N ASP A 26 -44.47 -15.25 -8.78
CA ASP A 26 -43.63 -16.39 -9.10
C ASP A 26 -42.56 -16.10 -10.18
N GLU A 27 -42.66 -14.96 -10.88
CA GLU A 27 -41.72 -14.59 -11.96
C GLU A 27 -40.53 -13.73 -11.50
N TYR A 28 -40.55 -13.22 -10.27
CA TYR A 28 -39.46 -12.42 -9.71
C TYR A 28 -39.04 -12.84 -8.31
N ILE A 29 -37.84 -12.45 -7.93
CA ILE A 29 -37.24 -12.77 -6.63
C ILE A 29 -36.91 -11.46 -5.91
N VAL A 30 -37.39 -11.32 -4.68
CA VAL A 30 -36.97 -10.23 -3.79
C VAL A 30 -35.70 -10.65 -3.09
N VAL A 31 -34.66 -9.82 -3.15
CA VAL A 31 -33.38 -10.12 -2.50
C VAL A 31 -33.03 -9.02 -1.52
N PHE A 32 -32.98 -9.37 -0.24
CA PHE A 32 -32.35 -8.56 0.79
C PHE A 32 -30.87 -8.93 0.87
N THR A 33 -29.98 -7.95 0.73
CA THR A 33 -28.54 -8.18 0.88
C THR A 33 -28.10 -7.76 2.28
N ASP A 34 -27.92 -8.74 3.16
CA ASP A 34 -27.50 -8.51 4.53
C ASP A 34 -25.99 -8.20 4.58
N THR A 35 -25.67 -6.93 4.81
CA THR A 35 -24.28 -6.49 4.93
C THR A 35 -23.67 -6.79 6.29
N ASP A 36 -24.47 -7.32 7.23
CA ASP A 36 -24.11 -7.54 8.63
C ASP A 36 -23.80 -6.23 9.40
N MET A 37 -24.06 -5.08 8.75
CA MET A 37 -23.85 -3.73 9.28
C MET A 37 -25.15 -2.91 9.30
N GLU A 38 -26.30 -3.48 8.97
CA GLU A 38 -27.56 -2.73 8.90
C GLU A 38 -28.04 -2.28 10.30
N LEU A 39 -28.88 -1.24 10.34
CA LEU A 39 -29.52 -0.81 11.58
C LEU A 39 -30.54 -1.87 12.07
N PRO A 40 -30.75 -2.03 13.40
CA PRO A 40 -31.78 -2.91 13.94
C PRO A 40 -33.17 -2.70 13.31
N SER A 41 -33.57 -1.44 13.11
CA SER A 41 -34.86 -1.11 12.47
C SER A 41 -34.93 -1.57 11.01
N THR A 42 -33.81 -1.72 10.31
CA THR A 42 -33.77 -2.30 8.96
C THR A 42 -34.16 -3.77 9.00
N TYR A 43 -33.58 -4.56 9.90
CA TYR A 43 -33.92 -5.97 10.04
C TYR A 43 -35.40 -6.15 10.39
N GLU A 44 -35.91 -5.37 11.35
CA GLU A 44 -37.33 -5.39 11.73
C GLU A 44 -38.26 -5.11 10.54
N VAL A 45 -37.94 -4.06 9.76
CA VAL A 45 -38.76 -3.68 8.59
C VAL A 45 -38.67 -4.75 7.50
N VAL A 46 -37.50 -5.34 7.28
CA VAL A 46 -37.33 -6.40 6.29
C VAL A 46 -38.17 -7.62 6.64
N GLU A 47 -38.13 -8.08 7.89
CA GLU A 47 -38.92 -9.24 8.32
C GLU A 47 -40.43 -8.96 8.27
N LYS A 48 -40.87 -7.80 8.76
CA LYS A 48 -42.29 -7.41 8.68
C LYS A 48 -42.78 -7.30 7.24
N THR A 49 -41.95 -6.74 6.34
CA THR A 49 -42.29 -6.62 4.91
C THR A 49 -42.35 -7.99 4.26
N LYS A 50 -41.36 -8.85 4.52
CA LYS A 50 -41.34 -10.23 4.02
C LYS A 50 -42.59 -10.98 4.44
N ALA A 51 -42.94 -10.96 5.73
CA ALA A 51 -44.13 -11.63 6.25
C ALA A 51 -45.42 -11.09 5.60
N TYR A 52 -45.54 -9.76 5.44
CA TYR A 52 -46.67 -9.14 4.75
C TYR A 52 -46.82 -9.63 3.31
N TYR A 53 -45.76 -9.54 2.51
CA TYR A 53 -45.84 -9.94 1.10
C TYR A 53 -45.99 -11.45 0.91
N GLN A 54 -45.42 -12.28 1.80
CA GLN A 54 -45.63 -13.74 1.75
C GLN A 54 -47.05 -14.14 2.17
N THR A 55 -47.73 -13.33 3.00
CA THR A 55 -49.15 -13.52 3.31
C THR A 55 -50.04 -13.21 2.10
N LEU A 56 -49.68 -12.18 1.32
CA LEU A 56 -50.41 -11.80 0.10
C LEU A 56 -50.11 -12.72 -1.09
N TYR A 57 -48.86 -13.16 -1.21
CA TYR A 57 -48.31 -13.91 -2.33
C TYR A 57 -47.45 -15.06 -1.80
N PRO A 58 -48.07 -16.21 -1.43
CA PRO A 58 -47.35 -17.35 -0.87
C PRO A 58 -46.22 -17.89 -1.76
N GLU A 59 -46.34 -17.73 -3.07
CA GLU A 59 -45.37 -18.12 -4.09
C GLU A 59 -44.19 -17.14 -4.24
N LEU A 60 -44.28 -15.93 -3.66
CA LEU A 60 -43.23 -14.93 -3.77
C LEU A 60 -41.96 -15.37 -3.06
N ARG A 61 -40.88 -15.44 -3.84
CA ARG A 61 -39.56 -15.80 -3.32
C ARG A 61 -38.87 -14.60 -2.71
N PHE A 62 -38.53 -14.72 -1.43
CA PHE A 62 -37.79 -13.72 -0.68
C PHE A 62 -36.49 -14.33 -0.15
N GLU A 63 -35.37 -13.95 -0.76
CA GLU A 63 -34.05 -14.51 -0.49
C GLU A 63 -33.18 -13.52 0.29
N VAL A 64 -32.28 -14.05 1.11
CA VAL A 64 -31.27 -13.27 1.82
C VAL A 64 -29.88 -13.60 1.27
N ALA A 65 -29.21 -12.59 0.71
CA ALA A 65 -27.82 -12.70 0.29
C ALA A 65 -26.90 -12.19 1.39
N LYS A 66 -26.10 -13.08 1.99
CA LYS A 66 -25.15 -12.73 3.06
C LYS A 66 -23.73 -13.19 2.71
N GLY A 67 -22.74 -12.37 3.05
CA GLY A 67 -21.33 -12.70 2.87
C GLY A 67 -20.88 -13.82 3.82
N ARG A 68 -19.80 -14.51 3.45
CA ARG A 68 -19.19 -15.56 4.29
C ARG A 68 -18.56 -14.99 5.56
N LEU A 69 -17.78 -13.92 5.40
CA LEU A 69 -17.15 -13.22 6.51
C LEU A 69 -18.20 -12.34 7.18
N SER A 70 -18.21 -12.33 8.50
CA SER A 70 -18.88 -11.26 9.24
C SER A 70 -18.26 -9.91 8.90
N SER A 71 -19.04 -8.87 9.12
CA SER A 71 -18.59 -7.49 9.02
C SER A 71 -17.38 -7.22 9.93
N GLU A 72 -17.42 -7.68 11.18
CA GLU A 72 -16.34 -7.51 12.17
C GLU A 72 -15.04 -8.19 11.72
N GLU A 73 -15.10 -9.47 11.27
CA GLU A 73 -13.95 -10.17 10.71
C GLU A 73 -13.37 -9.43 9.50
N SER A 74 -14.24 -8.95 8.61
CA SER A 74 -13.80 -8.23 7.42
C SER A 74 -13.11 -6.91 7.77
N TRP A 75 -13.61 -6.17 8.78
CA TRP A 75 -12.94 -4.98 9.29
C TRP A 75 -11.58 -5.30 9.94
N GLN A 76 -11.45 -6.44 10.62
CA GLN A 76 -10.18 -6.88 11.18
C GLN A 76 -9.18 -7.33 10.09
N MET A 77 -9.64 -7.96 9.01
CA MET A 77 -8.77 -8.50 7.96
C MET A 77 -8.43 -7.51 6.84
N PHE A 78 -9.33 -6.61 6.47
CA PHE A 78 -9.09 -5.56 5.47
C PHE A 78 -8.63 -4.23 6.08
N GLY A 79 -8.90 -4.02 7.37
CA GLY A 79 -8.91 -2.71 8.00
C GLY A 79 -10.23 -1.95 7.73
N PRO A 80 -10.56 -0.94 8.55
CA PRO A 80 -11.76 -0.13 8.36
C PRO A 80 -11.90 0.43 6.93
N PRO A 81 -13.09 0.37 6.31
CA PRO A 81 -13.30 0.91 4.97
C PRO A 81 -13.19 2.44 4.98
N SER A 82 -12.78 3.03 3.85
CA SER A 82 -12.66 4.49 3.72
C SER A 82 -13.29 5.00 2.42
N ARG A 83 -13.26 6.33 2.22
CA ARG A 83 -13.68 6.95 0.96
C ARG A 83 -12.75 6.59 -0.20
N ILE A 84 -11.51 6.18 0.11
CA ILE A 84 -10.48 5.81 -0.87
C ILE A 84 -10.54 4.31 -1.16
N HIS A 85 -10.56 3.47 -0.12
CA HIS A 85 -10.59 2.01 -0.25
C HIS A 85 -11.93 1.44 0.23
N ARG A 86 -12.90 1.42 -0.68
CA ARG A 86 -14.29 1.05 -0.41
C ARG A 86 -14.57 -0.44 -0.67
N TRP A 87 -13.81 -1.31 -0.02
CA TRP A 87 -13.93 -2.76 -0.20
C TRP A 87 -15.30 -3.31 0.28
N CYS A 88 -15.92 -2.70 1.30
CA CYS A 88 -17.10 -3.22 1.98
C CYS A 88 -18.32 -3.40 1.06
N CYS A 89 -18.55 -2.49 0.11
CA CYS A 89 -19.67 -2.62 -0.84
C CYS A 89 -19.44 -3.76 -1.84
N THR A 90 -18.21 -4.07 -2.18
CA THR A 90 -17.90 -5.22 -3.03
C THR A 90 -18.09 -6.51 -2.24
N VAL A 91 -17.53 -6.58 -1.03
CA VAL A 91 -17.49 -7.80 -0.21
C VAL A 91 -18.83 -8.16 0.41
N HIS A 92 -19.55 -7.19 0.99
CA HIS A 92 -20.78 -7.44 1.75
C HIS A 92 -22.06 -7.16 0.97
N LYS A 93 -21.99 -6.49 -0.19
CA LYS A 93 -23.18 -6.16 -0.98
C LYS A 93 -23.17 -6.83 -2.36
N THR A 94 -22.18 -6.51 -3.18
CA THR A 94 -22.19 -6.95 -4.58
C THR A 94 -21.87 -8.44 -4.71
N SER A 95 -20.85 -8.91 -4.01
CA SER A 95 -20.39 -10.30 -4.05
C SER A 95 -21.47 -11.29 -3.56
N PRO A 96 -22.10 -11.12 -2.38
CA PRO A 96 -23.11 -12.05 -1.89
C PRO A 96 -24.34 -12.10 -2.80
N TYR A 97 -24.77 -10.95 -3.31
CA TYR A 97 -25.88 -10.86 -4.26
C TYR A 97 -25.59 -11.70 -5.51
N MET A 98 -24.44 -11.51 -6.16
CA MET A 98 -24.08 -12.26 -7.36
C MET A 98 -23.89 -13.75 -7.10
N LYS A 99 -23.31 -14.12 -5.94
CA LYS A 99 -23.12 -15.52 -5.55
C LYS A 99 -24.44 -16.27 -5.40
N LEU A 100 -25.46 -15.64 -4.80
CA LEU A 100 -26.79 -16.22 -4.67
C LEU A 100 -27.35 -16.66 -6.04
N PHE A 101 -27.19 -15.81 -7.07
CA PHE A 101 -27.63 -16.14 -8.43
C PHE A 101 -26.78 -17.21 -9.09
N ASN A 102 -25.45 -17.05 -9.06
CA ASN A 102 -24.54 -17.95 -9.76
C ASN A 102 -24.55 -19.38 -9.18
N ASN A 103 -24.70 -19.51 -7.85
CA ASN A 103 -24.50 -20.78 -7.17
C ASN A 103 -25.82 -21.49 -6.81
N SER A 104 -26.91 -20.76 -6.60
CA SER A 104 -28.14 -21.32 -6.02
C SER A 104 -29.35 -21.18 -6.94
N LEU A 105 -29.56 -20.00 -7.53
CA LEU A 105 -30.82 -19.71 -8.22
C LEU A 105 -30.80 -19.99 -9.73
N LEU A 106 -29.62 -19.93 -10.35
CA LEU A 106 -29.45 -20.05 -11.79
C LEU A 106 -28.37 -21.08 -12.17
N SER A 107 -28.07 -22.05 -11.30
CA SER A 107 -27.04 -23.08 -11.51
C SER A 107 -27.17 -23.82 -12.85
N ASP A 108 -28.41 -24.06 -13.28
CA ASP A 108 -28.70 -24.79 -14.52
C ASP A 108 -28.80 -23.87 -15.74
N LYS A 109 -28.99 -22.56 -15.52
CA LYS A 109 -29.10 -21.52 -16.55
C LYS A 109 -27.80 -20.74 -16.65
N LYS A 110 -26.72 -21.44 -17.01
CA LYS A 110 -25.39 -20.87 -17.26
C LYS A 110 -25.53 -19.66 -18.22
N ARG A 111 -25.11 -18.47 -17.78
CA ARG A 111 -25.20 -17.16 -18.50
C ARG A 111 -26.57 -16.46 -18.50
N ALA A 112 -27.48 -16.79 -17.59
CA ALA A 112 -28.72 -16.03 -17.47
C ALA A 112 -28.48 -14.54 -17.14
N GLN A 113 -29.14 -13.64 -17.87
CA GLN A 113 -29.16 -12.22 -17.56
C GLN A 113 -30.13 -11.95 -16.40
N ILE A 114 -29.66 -11.17 -15.44
CA ILE A 114 -30.44 -10.74 -14.27
C ILE A 114 -30.88 -9.30 -14.53
N LEU A 115 -32.19 -9.05 -14.52
CA LEU A 115 -32.72 -7.70 -14.50
C LEU A 115 -33.12 -7.37 -13.06
N THR A 116 -32.49 -6.34 -12.50
CA THR A 116 -32.64 -5.92 -11.11
C THR A 116 -33.33 -4.57 -11.05
N PHE A 117 -34.51 -4.55 -10.44
CA PHE A 117 -35.20 -3.33 -10.05
C PHE A 117 -34.55 -2.74 -8.81
N GLU A 118 -34.15 -1.47 -8.87
CA GLU A 118 -33.46 -0.76 -7.79
C GLU A 118 -34.15 0.57 -7.43
N GLY A 119 -34.17 0.88 -6.14
CA GLY A 119 -34.66 2.17 -5.61
C GLY A 119 -33.61 3.27 -5.67
N ILE A 120 -33.20 3.68 -6.88
CA ILE A 120 -32.29 4.82 -7.12
C ILE A 120 -33.07 5.97 -7.75
N ARG A 121 -32.82 7.20 -7.26
CA ARG A 121 -33.45 8.42 -7.78
C ARG A 121 -32.41 9.46 -8.20
N ALA A 122 -32.72 10.24 -9.22
CA ALA A 122 -31.87 11.33 -9.71
C ALA A 122 -31.66 12.41 -8.64
N ASP A 123 -32.68 12.65 -7.83
CA ASP A 123 -32.75 13.65 -6.76
C ASP A 123 -31.91 13.29 -5.51
N GLU A 124 -31.34 12.09 -5.42
CA GLU A 124 -30.49 11.71 -4.28
C GLU A 124 -29.08 12.35 -4.32
N SER A 125 -28.55 12.69 -5.50
CA SER A 125 -27.23 13.33 -5.65
C SER A 125 -26.95 13.72 -7.10
N ALA A 126 -26.05 14.70 -7.31
CA ALA A 126 -25.58 15.09 -8.64
C ALA A 126 -25.04 13.90 -9.46
N ARG A 127 -24.32 12.97 -8.82
CA ARG A 127 -23.81 11.75 -9.49
C ARG A 127 -24.94 10.82 -9.92
N ARG A 128 -25.97 10.61 -9.10
CA ARG A 128 -27.09 9.74 -9.46
C ARG A 128 -27.95 10.34 -10.56
N LYS A 129 -28.02 11.67 -10.66
CA LYS A 129 -28.72 12.37 -11.77
C LYS A 129 -28.22 11.93 -13.15
N THR A 130 -26.94 11.55 -13.29
CA THR A 130 -26.36 11.15 -14.58
C THR A 130 -26.59 9.68 -14.94
N TYR A 131 -27.08 8.84 -14.03
CA TYR A 131 -27.31 7.43 -14.35
C TYR A 131 -28.50 7.27 -15.30
N LYS A 132 -28.38 6.34 -16.23
CA LYS A 132 -29.49 5.96 -17.12
C LYS A 132 -30.54 5.20 -16.33
N ARG A 133 -31.81 5.39 -16.69
CA ARG A 133 -32.93 4.66 -16.06
C ARG A 133 -32.81 3.14 -16.23
N ILE A 134 -32.24 2.70 -17.36
CA ILE A 134 -31.89 1.30 -17.61
C ILE A 134 -30.41 1.27 -17.99
N SER A 135 -29.62 0.46 -17.28
CA SER A 135 -28.21 0.26 -17.59
C SER A 135 -27.83 -1.21 -17.61
N LYS A 136 -26.90 -1.59 -18.50
CA LYS A 136 -26.43 -2.97 -18.67
C LYS A 136 -24.94 -3.03 -18.42
N GLY A 137 -24.51 -3.91 -17.54
CA GLY A 137 -23.08 -4.14 -17.29
C GLY A 137 -22.36 -3.04 -16.50
N GLU A 138 -23.06 -2.04 -15.96
CA GLU A 138 -22.42 -0.95 -15.21
C GLU A 138 -21.89 -1.39 -13.85
N LYS A 139 -22.63 -2.24 -13.14
CA LYS A 139 -22.21 -2.81 -11.84
C LYS A 139 -21.58 -4.18 -11.99
N GLN A 140 -22.20 -5.03 -12.79
CA GLN A 140 -21.80 -6.42 -13.00
C GLN A 140 -22.13 -6.82 -14.44
N LYS A 141 -21.24 -7.53 -15.13
CA LYS A 141 -21.35 -7.81 -16.58
C LYS A 141 -22.67 -8.50 -16.98
N ASN A 142 -23.23 -9.33 -16.10
CA ASN A 142 -24.44 -10.11 -16.35
C ASN A 142 -25.72 -9.47 -15.76
N GLN A 143 -25.63 -8.24 -15.26
CA GLN A 143 -26.74 -7.53 -14.62
C GLN A 143 -27.23 -6.36 -15.49
N ILE A 144 -28.55 -6.23 -15.57
CA ILE A 144 -29.28 -5.07 -16.09
C ILE A 144 -29.94 -4.40 -14.89
N ASN A 145 -29.65 -3.12 -14.65
CA ASN A 145 -30.25 -2.34 -13.58
C ASN A 145 -31.41 -1.51 -14.14
N ALA A 146 -32.55 -1.56 -13.46
CA ALA A 146 -33.76 -0.82 -13.81
C ALA A 146 -34.19 0.08 -12.64
N GLU A 147 -34.03 1.40 -12.81
CA GLU A 147 -34.32 2.42 -11.80
C GLU A 147 -35.77 2.91 -11.96
N VAL A 148 -36.73 2.15 -11.42
CA VAL A 148 -38.18 2.32 -11.66
C VAL A 148 -38.66 3.73 -11.32
N ILE A 149 -38.23 4.26 -10.18
CA ILE A 149 -38.60 5.55 -9.60
C ILE A 149 -37.56 6.65 -9.85
N LYS A 150 -36.74 6.50 -10.90
CA LYS A 150 -35.61 7.41 -11.22
C LYS A 150 -35.94 8.90 -11.08
N TYR A 151 -37.08 9.30 -11.62
CA TYR A 151 -37.47 10.71 -11.72
C TYR A 151 -38.33 11.20 -10.56
N TRP A 152 -38.61 10.35 -9.58
CA TRP A 152 -39.36 10.76 -8.40
C TRP A 152 -38.46 11.56 -7.46
N ASN A 153 -39.00 12.62 -6.89
CA ASN A 153 -38.41 13.34 -5.77
C ASN A 153 -38.75 12.64 -4.44
N VAL A 154 -38.15 13.09 -3.35
CA VAL A 154 -38.36 12.48 -2.03
C VAL A 154 -39.81 12.60 -1.54
N THR A 155 -40.50 13.69 -1.88
CA THR A 155 -41.89 13.94 -1.49
C THR A 155 -42.83 12.94 -2.15
N GLU A 156 -42.68 12.70 -3.46
CA GLU A 156 -43.47 11.72 -4.21
C GLU A 156 -43.33 10.31 -3.63
N VAL A 157 -42.11 9.92 -3.22
CA VAL A 157 -41.86 8.64 -2.55
C VAL A 157 -42.64 8.53 -1.23
N PHE A 158 -42.60 9.56 -0.39
CA PHE A 158 -43.32 9.54 0.89
C PHE A 158 -44.85 9.60 0.70
N LEU A 159 -45.34 10.42 -0.23
CA LEU A 159 -46.76 10.47 -0.58
C LEU A 159 -47.25 9.11 -1.03
N TYR A 160 -46.47 8.42 -1.88
CA TYR A 160 -46.80 7.05 -2.29
C TYR A 160 -46.86 6.11 -1.08
N ILE A 161 -45.82 6.07 -0.25
CA ILE A 161 -45.79 5.23 0.97
C ILE A 161 -47.02 5.45 1.84
N PHE A 162 -47.39 6.70 2.10
CA PHE A 162 -48.54 7.03 2.95
C PHE A 162 -49.87 6.68 2.28
N SER A 163 -50.04 6.98 0.99
CA SER A 163 -51.27 6.66 0.25
C SER A 163 -51.54 5.15 0.15
N ARG A 164 -50.47 4.36 0.23
CA ARG A 164 -50.48 2.90 0.11
C ARG A 164 -50.34 2.19 1.46
N THR A 165 -50.20 2.95 2.55
CA THR A 165 -49.98 2.45 3.92
C THR A 165 -48.81 1.46 3.99
N LEU A 166 -47.73 1.72 3.22
CA LEU A 166 -46.54 0.87 3.23
C LEU A 166 -45.76 1.04 4.53
N LEU A 167 -45.12 -0.04 4.97
CA LEU A 167 -44.27 -0.02 6.15
C LEU A 167 -43.10 0.93 5.95
N LEU A 168 -42.97 1.91 6.85
CA LEU A 168 -41.85 2.84 6.87
C LEU A 168 -40.86 2.44 7.96
N ASN A 169 -39.56 2.49 7.63
CA ASN A 169 -38.51 2.27 8.61
C ASN A 169 -38.46 3.39 9.66
N ASP A 170 -38.48 3.02 10.95
CA ASP A 170 -38.48 3.98 12.06
C ASP A 170 -37.26 4.90 12.07
N GLY A 171 -36.16 4.50 11.45
CA GLY A 171 -35.01 5.39 11.27
C GLY A 171 -35.37 6.72 10.59
N TYR A 172 -36.36 6.73 9.67
CA TYR A 172 -36.85 7.97 9.07
C TYR A 172 -37.60 8.85 10.09
N ARG A 173 -38.31 8.26 11.06
CA ARG A 173 -38.97 8.98 12.16
C ARG A 173 -37.97 9.59 13.13
N TYR A 174 -36.80 8.96 13.28
CA TYR A 174 -35.69 9.51 14.08
C TYR A 174 -34.90 10.62 13.36
N GLY A 175 -35.25 10.96 12.12
CA GLY A 175 -34.61 12.04 11.36
C GLY A 175 -33.50 11.59 10.41
N LEU A 176 -33.35 10.27 10.15
CA LEU A 176 -32.45 9.80 9.09
C LEU A 176 -33.04 10.10 7.71
N ASN A 177 -32.29 10.80 6.87
CA ASN A 177 -32.67 11.03 5.46
C ASN A 177 -32.50 9.76 4.59
N ARG A 178 -31.61 8.86 5.01
CA ARG A 178 -31.30 7.61 4.33
C ARG A 178 -30.90 6.52 5.33
N ILE A 179 -31.42 5.32 5.10
CA ILE A 179 -31.10 4.12 5.87
C ILE A 179 -29.99 3.35 5.15
N GLY A 180 -29.03 2.85 5.93
CA GLY A 180 -27.92 2.02 5.46
C GLY A 180 -27.12 1.50 6.65
N CYS A 181 -25.84 1.23 6.43
CA CYS A 181 -24.95 0.70 7.46
C CYS A 181 -24.84 1.64 8.68
N CYS A 182 -24.75 1.05 9.88
CA CYS A 182 -24.55 1.74 11.16
C CYS A 182 -23.27 2.58 11.23
N ILE A 183 -22.26 2.22 10.43
CA ILE A 183 -21.07 3.04 10.24
C ILE A 183 -20.71 3.07 8.75
N CYS A 184 -20.47 4.26 8.20
CA CYS A 184 -20.15 4.41 6.80
C CYS A 184 -19.16 5.55 6.59
N PRO A 185 -18.07 5.37 5.82
CA PRO A 185 -17.15 6.46 5.51
C PRO A 185 -17.80 7.56 4.64
N PHE A 186 -18.99 7.30 4.08
CA PHE A 186 -19.81 8.26 3.34
C PHE A 186 -21.03 8.74 4.15
N GLY A 187 -21.10 8.41 5.43
CA GLY A 187 -22.11 8.95 6.35
C GLY A 187 -21.99 10.46 6.47
N SER A 188 -23.13 11.11 6.68
CA SER A 188 -23.19 12.53 7.06
C SER A 188 -23.06 12.65 8.58
N GLU A 189 -22.53 13.77 9.06
CA GLU A 189 -22.44 14.06 10.50
C GLU A 189 -23.80 13.93 11.18
N TRP A 190 -24.87 14.41 10.53
CA TRP A 190 -26.23 14.28 11.02
C TRP A 190 -26.67 12.81 11.17
N SER A 191 -26.46 11.98 10.14
CA SER A 191 -26.80 10.56 10.20
C SER A 191 -26.02 9.85 11.30
N GLU A 192 -24.72 10.15 11.42
CA GLU A 192 -23.84 9.57 12.42
C GLU A 192 -24.25 9.98 13.85
N TYR A 193 -24.65 11.24 14.06
CA TYR A 193 -25.20 11.71 15.32
C TYR A 193 -26.46 10.94 15.70
N ILE A 194 -27.46 10.86 14.82
CA ILE A 194 -28.71 10.14 15.09
C ILE A 194 -28.45 8.66 15.38
N ILE A 195 -27.57 8.01 14.61
CA ILE A 195 -27.20 6.62 14.84
C ILE A 195 -26.49 6.46 16.20
N GLY A 196 -25.59 7.37 16.54
CA GLY A 196 -24.90 7.37 17.84
C GLY A 196 -25.86 7.52 19.03
N GLN A 197 -26.97 8.25 18.87
CA GLN A 197 -27.99 8.43 19.91
C GLN A 197 -28.99 7.27 20.00
N LYS A 198 -29.44 6.71 18.86
CA LYS A 198 -30.51 5.70 18.82
C LYS A 198 -30.01 4.26 18.74
N TYR A 199 -28.80 4.04 18.21
CA TYR A 199 -28.24 2.72 17.94
C TYR A 199 -26.80 2.62 18.45
N THR A 200 -26.55 3.18 19.65
CA THR A 200 -25.22 3.28 20.27
C THR A 200 -24.51 1.94 20.35
N HIS A 201 -25.20 0.89 20.78
CA HIS A 201 -24.61 -0.46 20.88
C HIS A 201 -24.12 -0.98 19.51
N THR A 202 -24.92 -0.80 18.46
CA THR A 202 -24.56 -1.23 17.09
C THR A 202 -23.37 -0.43 16.56
N ALA A 203 -23.34 0.89 16.77
CA ALA A 203 -22.23 1.73 16.34
C ALA A 203 -20.94 1.41 17.11
N ASN A 204 -21.03 1.20 18.43
CA ASN A 204 -19.87 0.97 19.31
C ASN A 204 -19.03 -0.23 18.91
N LYS A 205 -19.64 -1.29 18.35
CA LYS A 205 -18.89 -2.44 17.81
C LYS A 205 -17.77 -2.01 16.86
N TYR A 206 -18.09 -1.14 15.91
CA TYR A 206 -17.14 -0.67 14.90
C TYR A 206 -16.28 0.50 15.38
N LEU A 207 -16.80 1.34 16.28
CA LEU A 207 -16.02 2.41 16.91
C LEU A 207 -14.89 1.83 17.77
N ASN A 208 -15.11 0.68 18.43
CA ASN A 208 -14.08 -0.05 19.16
C ASN A 208 -12.98 -0.56 18.22
N ILE A 209 -13.36 -1.21 17.11
CA ILE A 209 -12.41 -1.66 16.09
C ILE A 209 -11.60 -0.47 15.54
N LEU A 210 -12.25 0.67 15.22
CA LEU A 210 -11.56 1.89 14.79
C LEU A 210 -10.54 2.37 15.81
N SER A 211 -10.94 2.41 17.08
CA SER A 211 -10.09 2.86 18.18
C SER A 211 -8.84 1.99 18.31
N GLU A 212 -8.96 0.67 18.18
CA GLU A 212 -7.81 -0.24 18.16
C GLU A 212 -6.85 0.03 17.00
N TYR A 213 -7.39 0.30 15.82
CA TYR A 213 -6.60 0.64 14.65
C TYR A 213 -5.91 2.00 14.78
N ILE A 214 -6.58 3.00 15.34
CA ILE A 214 -6.01 4.35 15.55
C ILE A 214 -4.87 4.31 16.57
N LYS A 215 -5.00 3.53 17.66
CA LYS A 215 -3.94 3.31 18.65
C LYS A 215 -2.65 2.78 18.03
N LYS A 216 -2.75 1.95 16.98
CA LYS A 216 -1.59 1.41 16.26
C LYS A 216 -0.85 2.44 15.39
N ILE A 217 -1.44 3.61 15.13
CA ILE A 217 -0.86 4.72 14.35
C ILE A 217 -0.22 5.76 15.29
N ASN A 218 0.21 5.36 16.49
CA ASN A 218 0.84 6.22 17.51
C ASN A 218 -0.01 7.39 18.03
N VAL A 219 -1.32 7.39 17.82
CA VAL A 219 -2.25 8.26 18.57
C VAL A 219 -2.60 7.53 19.86
N LYS A 220 -2.01 7.95 20.98
CA LYS A 220 -2.07 7.21 22.25
C LYS A 220 -3.11 7.76 23.24
N GLU A 221 -3.44 9.05 23.16
CA GLU A 221 -4.40 9.67 24.07
C GLU A 221 -5.84 9.41 23.62
N THR A 222 -6.72 9.07 24.57
CA THR A 222 -8.12 8.70 24.29
C THR A 222 -8.91 9.86 23.70
N ASN A 223 -8.67 11.10 24.16
CA ASN A 223 -9.34 12.29 23.63
C ASN A 223 -8.99 12.52 22.15
N ASP A 224 -7.71 12.38 21.79
CA ASP A 224 -7.26 12.47 20.40
C ASP A 224 -7.91 11.41 19.51
N ILE A 225 -8.16 10.19 20.03
CA ILE A 225 -8.84 9.12 19.26
C ILE A 225 -10.29 9.50 18.99
N CYS A 226 -11.01 9.97 20.01
CA CYS A 226 -12.41 10.39 19.89
C CYS A 226 -12.55 11.54 18.89
N GLU A 227 -11.71 12.57 19.02
CA GLU A 227 -11.65 13.69 18.09
C GLU A 227 -11.30 13.20 16.67
N TYR A 228 -10.34 12.28 16.54
CA TYR A 228 -9.95 11.73 15.24
C TYR A 228 -11.09 10.99 14.53
N ILE A 229 -11.92 10.28 15.30
CA ILE A 229 -13.11 9.60 14.79
C ILE A 229 -14.20 10.61 14.42
N ALA A 230 -14.48 11.57 15.31
CA ALA A 230 -15.53 12.59 15.15
C ALA A 230 -15.25 13.49 13.93
N GLU A 231 -14.02 13.96 13.77
CA GLU A 231 -13.55 14.74 12.61
C GLU A 231 -13.47 13.91 11.32
N GLY A 232 -13.69 12.59 11.42
CA GLY A 232 -13.76 11.70 10.27
C GLY A 232 -12.42 11.53 9.55
N PHE A 233 -11.28 11.75 10.20
CA PHE A 233 -9.96 11.57 9.58
C PHE A 233 -9.74 10.13 9.09
N TRP A 234 -10.31 9.14 9.78
CA TRP A 234 -10.32 7.74 9.36
C TRP A 234 -10.94 7.52 7.98
N LYS A 235 -11.95 8.31 7.62
CA LYS A 235 -12.67 8.21 6.33
C LYS A 235 -11.75 8.55 5.14
N LYS A 236 -10.62 9.22 5.38
CA LYS A 236 -9.64 9.67 4.36
C LYS A 236 -8.39 8.78 4.30
N LYS A 237 -8.30 7.70 5.09
CA LYS A 237 -7.13 6.80 5.09
C LYS A 237 -7.16 5.85 3.89
N PRO A 238 -6.07 5.73 3.10
CA PRO A 238 -6.02 4.75 2.02
C PRO A 238 -5.87 3.31 2.53
N GLY A 239 -5.24 3.12 3.69
CA GLY A 239 -5.07 1.82 4.35
C GLY A 239 -4.75 2.00 5.83
N TRP A 240 -4.63 0.89 6.55
CA TRP A 240 -4.51 0.88 8.00
C TRP A 240 -3.26 0.15 8.47
N GLU A 241 -2.40 0.84 9.21
CA GLU A 241 -1.31 0.18 9.95
C GLU A 241 -1.94 -0.72 11.02
N GLY A 242 -1.53 -1.99 11.08
CA GLY A 242 -2.12 -2.97 11.99
C GLY A 242 -3.14 -3.93 11.40
N VAL A 243 -3.40 -3.87 10.08
CA VAL A 243 -4.10 -4.96 9.38
C VAL A 243 -3.26 -6.21 9.59
N ASN A 244 -3.82 -7.18 10.30
CA ASN A 244 -3.04 -8.32 10.75
C ASN A 244 -2.75 -9.25 9.57
N ALA A 245 -1.59 -9.05 8.97
CA ALA A 245 -1.10 -9.94 7.93
C ALA A 245 -0.70 -11.31 8.51
N ASN A 246 -0.61 -11.53 9.83
CA ASN A 246 -0.07 -12.76 10.43
C ASN A 246 1.28 -13.16 9.82
N GLY A 247 2.14 -12.17 9.53
CA GLY A 247 3.41 -12.37 8.84
C GLY A 247 3.30 -12.64 7.32
N THR A 248 2.09 -12.71 6.75
CA THR A 248 1.87 -12.90 5.32
C THR A 248 2.47 -11.73 4.51
N ARG A 249 3.33 -12.02 3.55
CA ARG A 249 3.99 -11.02 2.69
C ARG A 249 4.30 -11.61 1.32
N ILE A 250 4.33 -10.79 0.29
CA ILE A 250 4.93 -11.13 -0.99
C ILE A 250 5.92 -10.06 -1.43
N ASP A 251 7.07 -10.51 -1.91
CA ASP A 251 8.07 -9.67 -2.54
C ASP A 251 8.38 -10.16 -3.95
N PHE A 252 8.56 -9.20 -4.86
CA PHE A 252 8.96 -9.48 -6.23
C PHE A 252 10.37 -8.98 -6.51
N ILE A 253 11.14 -9.82 -7.19
CA ILE A 253 12.36 -9.48 -7.92
C ILE A 253 12.04 -9.79 -9.37
N SER A 254 12.04 -8.77 -10.23
CA SER A 254 11.73 -8.96 -11.65
C SER A 254 12.86 -8.46 -12.53
N SER A 255 13.11 -9.17 -13.62
CA SER A 255 13.90 -8.71 -14.76
C SER A 255 13.01 -8.73 -16.01
N GLU A 256 13.58 -8.51 -17.20
CA GLU A 256 12.84 -8.60 -18.47
C GLU A 256 12.27 -10.01 -18.70
N ASN A 257 13.01 -11.08 -18.38
CA ASN A 257 12.65 -12.45 -18.76
C ASN A 257 12.25 -13.37 -17.59
N PHE A 258 12.34 -12.89 -16.34
CA PHE A 258 11.95 -13.69 -15.17
C PHE A 258 11.28 -12.85 -14.08
N LEU A 259 10.42 -13.51 -13.32
CA LEU A 259 9.78 -13.01 -12.12
C LEU A 259 10.07 -13.99 -10.99
N LYS A 260 10.85 -13.54 -9.99
CA LYS A 260 11.06 -14.26 -8.75
C LYS A 260 10.18 -13.65 -7.67
N ALA A 261 9.38 -14.48 -7.02
CA ALA A 261 8.46 -14.09 -5.97
C ALA A 261 8.78 -14.85 -4.67
N VAL A 262 8.90 -14.11 -3.57
CA VAL A 262 9.05 -14.67 -2.22
C VAL A 262 7.73 -14.51 -1.51
N LEU A 263 7.02 -15.61 -1.29
CA LEU A 263 5.73 -15.65 -0.60
C LEU A 263 5.96 -16.13 0.84
N VAL A 264 5.78 -15.25 1.82
CA VAL A 264 5.85 -15.58 3.25
C VAL A 264 4.43 -15.81 3.76
N ASN A 265 4.20 -16.92 4.48
CA ASN A 265 2.91 -17.38 4.99
C ASN A 265 1.76 -17.22 3.97
N PRO A 266 1.88 -17.79 2.76
CA PRO A 266 0.81 -17.72 1.76
C PRO A 266 -0.44 -18.43 2.27
N ARG A 267 -1.60 -17.81 2.09
CA ARG A 267 -2.89 -18.31 2.60
C ARG A 267 -3.63 -19.21 1.62
N GLU A 268 -3.16 -19.29 0.38
CA GLU A 268 -3.81 -20.04 -0.70
C GLU A 268 -2.82 -20.73 -1.63
N ASN A 269 -3.31 -21.75 -2.34
CA ASN A 269 -2.49 -22.57 -3.22
C ASN A 269 -2.22 -21.84 -4.55
N PHE A 270 -0.94 -21.62 -4.88
CA PHE A 270 -0.52 -21.08 -6.18
C PHE A 270 -0.99 -21.95 -7.36
N LEU A 271 -0.87 -23.28 -7.26
CA LEU A 271 -1.21 -24.20 -8.34
C LEU A 271 -2.71 -24.15 -8.68
N GLU A 272 -3.56 -23.96 -7.69
CA GLU A 272 -4.99 -23.82 -7.92
C GLU A 272 -5.31 -22.54 -8.68
N TRP A 273 -4.70 -21.43 -8.26
CA TRP A 273 -4.85 -20.17 -8.96
C TRP A 273 -4.22 -20.18 -10.37
N ALA A 274 -3.14 -20.94 -10.60
CA ALA A 274 -2.49 -21.11 -11.91
C ALA A 274 -3.47 -21.64 -12.99
N LYS A 275 -4.44 -22.47 -12.60
CA LYS A 275 -5.52 -22.95 -13.49
C LYS A 275 -6.37 -21.80 -14.06
N THR A 276 -6.38 -20.62 -13.44
CA THR A 276 -7.15 -19.47 -13.97
C THR A 276 -6.51 -18.83 -15.19
N ILE A 277 -5.22 -19.07 -15.44
CA ILE A 277 -4.47 -18.42 -16.51
C ILE A 277 -4.15 -19.32 -17.70
N GLY A 278 -4.05 -20.64 -17.50
CA GLY A 278 -3.82 -21.63 -18.55
C GLY A 278 -3.85 -23.07 -18.04
N GLU A 279 -3.50 -24.02 -18.90
CA GLU A 279 -3.39 -25.44 -18.57
C GLU A 279 -2.11 -25.71 -17.79
N LEU A 280 -2.23 -26.38 -16.64
CA LEU A 280 -1.13 -26.59 -15.71
C LEU A 280 -0.60 -28.02 -15.81
N LEU A 281 0.71 -28.17 -16.02
CA LEU A 281 1.45 -29.43 -15.95
C LEU A 281 2.61 -29.27 -14.98
N TYR A 282 2.78 -30.18 -14.03
CA TYR A 282 3.89 -30.09 -13.07
C TYR A 282 4.30 -31.46 -12.56
N LYS A 283 5.55 -31.54 -12.09
CA LYS A 283 6.09 -32.67 -11.34
C LYS A 283 6.35 -32.21 -9.90
N ASP A 284 5.90 -33.01 -8.95
CA ASP A 284 6.06 -32.73 -7.52
C ASP A 284 7.13 -33.66 -6.92
N ASN A 285 8.23 -33.05 -6.45
CA ASN A 285 9.29 -33.73 -5.72
C ASN A 285 9.41 -33.13 -4.30
N LYS A 286 8.44 -33.44 -3.43
CA LYS A 286 8.35 -33.04 -2.01
C LYS A 286 8.47 -31.53 -1.76
N ASN A 287 9.69 -31.00 -1.82
CA ASN A 287 10.03 -29.60 -1.53
C ASN A 287 10.26 -28.76 -2.78
N ILE A 288 10.47 -29.38 -3.94
CA ILE A 288 10.71 -28.69 -5.21
C ILE A 288 9.67 -29.17 -6.22
N MET A 289 8.99 -28.22 -6.85
CA MET A 289 8.07 -28.49 -7.96
C MET A 289 8.55 -27.74 -9.19
N HIS A 290 8.55 -28.43 -10.32
CA HIS A 290 8.82 -27.84 -11.63
C HIS A 290 7.60 -28.05 -12.50
N GLY A 291 7.17 -27.01 -13.19
CA GLY A 291 6.00 -27.11 -14.05
C GLY A 291 5.93 -26.05 -15.13
N GLU A 292 4.94 -26.25 -15.98
CA GLU A 292 4.63 -25.41 -17.11
C GLU A 292 3.16 -25.02 -17.10
N ILE A 293 2.88 -23.78 -17.49
CA ILE A 293 1.52 -23.27 -17.69
C ILE A 293 1.39 -22.90 -19.16
N LYS A 294 0.58 -23.67 -19.89
CA LYS A 294 0.32 -23.44 -21.30
C LYS A 294 -0.80 -22.41 -21.46
N ILE A 295 -0.49 -21.29 -22.10
CA ILE A 295 -1.40 -20.17 -22.34
C ILE A 295 -1.50 -19.97 -23.84
N LYS A 296 -2.54 -20.54 -24.45
CA LYS A 296 -2.68 -20.58 -25.93
C LYS A 296 -1.41 -21.17 -26.57
N ASN A 297 -0.58 -20.34 -27.21
CA ASN A 297 0.66 -20.72 -27.89
C ASN A 297 1.92 -20.44 -27.05
N GLU A 298 1.78 -19.85 -25.86
CA GLU A 298 2.89 -19.52 -24.97
C GLU A 298 3.01 -20.55 -23.85
N ILE A 299 4.24 -20.76 -23.37
CA ILE A 299 4.54 -21.68 -22.27
C ILE A 299 5.29 -20.90 -21.19
N LEU A 300 4.67 -20.77 -20.02
CA LEU A 300 5.34 -20.25 -18.83
C LEU A 300 5.96 -21.40 -18.07
N LYS A 301 7.24 -21.29 -17.72
CA LYS A 301 7.93 -22.26 -16.86
C LYS A 301 7.99 -21.71 -15.46
N PHE A 302 7.69 -22.54 -14.46
CA PHE A 302 7.83 -22.17 -13.05
C PHE A 302 8.62 -23.22 -12.26
N ASN A 303 9.42 -22.72 -11.33
CA ASN A 303 10.10 -23.49 -10.30
C ASN A 303 9.59 -23.01 -8.94
N LEU A 304 9.08 -23.92 -8.12
CA LEU A 304 8.55 -23.64 -6.80
C LEU A 304 9.37 -24.41 -5.76
N THR A 305 9.92 -23.70 -4.79
CA THR A 305 10.62 -24.29 -3.64
C THR A 305 9.85 -23.97 -2.36
N LYS A 306 9.45 -25.00 -1.61
CA LYS A 306 8.75 -24.88 -0.33
C LYS A 306 9.75 -24.93 0.83
N GLY A 307 9.71 -23.91 1.68
CA GLY A 307 10.28 -23.92 3.03
C GLY A 307 9.18 -24.04 4.10
N GLU A 308 9.52 -23.88 5.37
CA GLU A 308 8.57 -24.04 6.50
C GLU A 308 7.42 -23.01 6.46
N SER A 309 7.74 -21.74 6.21
CA SER A 309 6.81 -20.62 6.21
C SER A 309 6.91 -19.77 4.94
N GLN A 310 7.69 -20.24 3.96
CA GLN A 310 8.01 -19.47 2.75
C GLN A 310 7.91 -20.35 1.51
N ILE A 311 7.40 -19.77 0.42
CA ILE A 311 7.45 -20.35 -0.91
C ILE A 311 8.25 -19.41 -1.80
N LEU A 312 9.32 -19.95 -2.39
CA LEU A 312 10.05 -19.27 -3.44
C LEU A 312 9.51 -19.73 -4.79
N LEU A 313 9.13 -18.79 -5.65
CA LEU A 313 8.59 -19.06 -6.96
C LEU A 313 9.37 -18.29 -8.03
N GLU A 314 9.95 -19.00 -8.99
CA GLU A 314 10.64 -18.42 -10.13
C GLU A 314 9.85 -18.74 -11.39
N ILE A 315 9.36 -17.72 -12.08
CA ILE A 315 8.55 -17.85 -13.30
C ILE A 315 9.30 -17.19 -14.46
N SER A 316 9.35 -17.88 -15.60
CA SER A 316 9.94 -17.39 -16.85
C SER A 316 9.05 -17.74 -18.05
N GLY A 317 9.37 -17.20 -19.23
CA GLY A 317 8.67 -17.51 -20.48
C GLY A 317 7.60 -16.51 -20.91
N PHE A 318 7.39 -15.42 -20.18
CA PHE A 318 6.48 -14.33 -20.58
C PHE A 318 7.15 -13.24 -21.44
N GLY A 319 8.47 -13.32 -21.65
CA GLY A 319 9.23 -12.35 -22.46
C GLY A 319 8.91 -10.90 -22.10
N LYS A 320 8.59 -10.08 -23.11
CA LYS A 320 8.18 -8.67 -22.92
C LYS A 320 6.67 -8.46 -22.73
N ASP A 321 5.87 -9.52 -22.53
CA ASP A 321 4.43 -9.39 -22.29
C ASP A 321 4.14 -8.87 -20.88
N ILE A 322 3.96 -7.55 -20.81
CA ILE A 322 3.62 -6.82 -19.58
C ILE A 322 2.22 -7.23 -19.06
N ILE A 323 1.27 -7.56 -19.93
CA ILE A 323 -0.08 -7.95 -19.53
C ILE A 323 -0.02 -9.31 -18.84
N LEU A 324 0.74 -10.25 -19.40
CA LEU A 324 0.93 -11.57 -18.82
C LEU A 324 1.70 -11.51 -17.50
N LYS A 325 2.78 -10.74 -17.43
CA LYS A 325 3.49 -10.46 -16.17
C LYS A 325 2.54 -9.92 -15.09
N ASN A 326 1.71 -8.94 -15.45
CA ASN A 326 0.72 -8.37 -14.54
C ASN A 326 -0.37 -9.37 -14.14
N LYS A 327 -0.74 -10.32 -15.02
CA LYS A 327 -1.68 -11.41 -14.71
C LYS A 327 -1.08 -12.33 -13.64
N ILE A 328 0.21 -12.66 -13.77
CA ILE A 328 0.98 -13.48 -12.84
C ILE A 328 1.13 -12.77 -11.48
N GLU A 329 1.51 -11.49 -11.45
CA GLU A 329 1.65 -10.75 -10.18
C GLU A 329 0.32 -10.70 -9.40
N ARG A 330 -0.81 -10.45 -10.09
CA ARG A 330 -2.15 -10.44 -9.47
C ARG A 330 -2.60 -11.82 -8.99
N LEU A 331 -2.21 -12.86 -9.71
CA LEU A 331 -2.40 -14.23 -9.28
C LEU A 331 -1.64 -14.49 -7.98
N LEU A 332 -0.37 -14.12 -7.91
CA LEU A 332 0.45 -14.32 -6.72
C LEU A 332 -0.05 -13.51 -5.52
N TYR A 333 -0.51 -12.27 -5.74
CA TYR A 333 -1.19 -11.51 -4.69
C TYR A 333 -2.39 -12.26 -4.09
N LYS A 334 -3.14 -13.03 -4.90
CA LYS A 334 -4.26 -13.84 -4.41
C LYS A 334 -3.78 -15.07 -3.66
N SER A 335 -2.84 -15.82 -4.20
CA SER A 335 -2.26 -16.98 -3.54
C SER A 335 -1.64 -16.61 -2.18
N THR A 336 -1.10 -15.40 -2.05
CA THR A 336 -0.55 -14.92 -0.78
C THR A 336 -1.60 -14.38 0.17
N TYR A 337 -2.42 -13.42 -0.27
CA TYR A 337 -3.24 -12.59 0.62
C TYR A 337 -4.74 -12.96 0.66
N CYS A 338 -5.17 -14.06 0.06
CA CYS A 338 -6.59 -14.43 0.07
C CYS A 338 -7.13 -14.52 1.51
N ILE A 339 -8.34 -14.00 1.68
CA ILE A 339 -9.14 -14.10 2.91
C ILE A 339 -10.53 -14.65 2.64
N HIS A 340 -10.72 -15.28 1.48
CA HIS A 340 -11.97 -15.92 1.08
C HIS A 340 -13.20 -15.00 1.03
N CYS A 341 -13.01 -13.69 0.78
CA CYS A 341 -14.10 -12.69 0.73
C CYS A 341 -15.12 -12.87 -0.42
N GLY A 342 -14.89 -13.79 -1.36
CA GLY A 342 -15.80 -14.07 -2.48
C GLY A 342 -15.82 -13.02 -3.61
N ALA A 343 -15.17 -11.87 -3.46
CA ALA A 343 -15.25 -10.78 -4.44
C ALA A 343 -14.87 -11.21 -5.88
N CYS A 344 -13.82 -12.01 -6.04
CA CYS A 344 -13.42 -12.51 -7.36
C CYS A 344 -14.27 -13.67 -7.90
N GLU A 345 -14.97 -14.41 -7.05
CA GLU A 345 -15.93 -15.44 -7.46
C GLU A 345 -17.15 -14.79 -8.14
N ALA A 346 -17.64 -13.67 -7.59
CA ALA A 346 -18.73 -12.89 -8.18
C ALA A 346 -18.42 -12.39 -9.61
N GLU A 347 -17.13 -12.16 -9.91
CA GLU A 347 -16.65 -11.70 -11.21
C GLU A 347 -16.47 -12.84 -12.23
N CYS A 348 -16.65 -14.10 -11.82
CA CYS A 348 -16.49 -15.26 -12.68
C CYS A 348 -17.74 -15.45 -13.56
N PRO A 349 -17.67 -15.21 -14.89
CA PRO A 349 -18.85 -15.26 -15.74
C PRO A 349 -19.36 -16.69 -16.03
N THR A 350 -18.53 -17.70 -15.77
CA THR A 350 -18.84 -19.12 -16.03
C THR A 350 -19.10 -19.93 -14.77
N GLY A 351 -18.97 -19.34 -13.58
CA GLY A 351 -19.06 -20.07 -12.31
C GLY A 351 -17.91 -21.05 -12.07
N ALA A 352 -16.81 -20.95 -12.83
CA ALA A 352 -15.66 -21.84 -12.74
C ALA A 352 -14.83 -21.67 -11.46
N LEU A 353 -14.89 -20.50 -10.83
CA LEU A 353 -14.16 -20.18 -9.60
C LEU A 353 -15.11 -20.28 -8.41
N ARG A 354 -14.82 -21.16 -7.46
CA ARG A 354 -15.54 -21.26 -6.19
C ARG A 354 -14.61 -20.93 -5.04
N ILE A 355 -15.13 -20.18 -4.06
CA ILE A 355 -14.39 -19.78 -2.87
C ILE A 355 -15.20 -20.17 -1.65
N GLU A 356 -14.76 -21.25 -1.02
CA GLU A 356 -15.28 -21.76 0.25
C GLU A 356 -14.20 -21.62 1.32
N THR A 357 -13.81 -22.72 1.98
CA THR A 357 -12.64 -22.78 2.87
C THR A 357 -11.33 -22.70 2.10
N PHE A 358 -11.35 -23.15 0.84
CA PHE A 358 -10.24 -23.05 -0.10
C PHE A 358 -10.77 -22.59 -1.46
N VAL A 359 -9.86 -22.10 -2.29
CA VAL A 359 -10.15 -21.79 -3.69
C VAL A 359 -10.26 -23.09 -4.49
N ASN A 360 -11.21 -23.16 -5.42
CA ASN A 360 -11.32 -24.24 -6.40
C ASN A 360 -11.65 -23.68 -7.78
N VAL A 361 -10.94 -24.16 -8.80
CA VAL A 361 -11.09 -23.76 -10.20
C VAL A 361 -11.46 -24.98 -11.03
N ASP A 362 -12.69 -24.99 -11.54
CA ASP A 362 -13.14 -25.96 -12.53
C ASP A 362 -12.58 -25.60 -13.90
N THR A 363 -11.58 -26.36 -14.35
CA THR A 363 -10.89 -26.15 -15.63
C THR A 363 -11.80 -26.40 -16.83
N LYS A 364 -12.87 -27.20 -16.70
CA LYS A 364 -13.83 -27.43 -17.79
C LYS A 364 -14.73 -26.22 -18.03
N LEU A 365 -14.94 -25.39 -17.00
CA LEU A 365 -15.77 -24.19 -17.06
C LEU A 365 -14.93 -22.91 -17.22
N CYS A 366 -13.65 -22.93 -16.86
CA CYS A 366 -12.79 -21.76 -16.87
C CYS A 366 -12.47 -21.31 -18.31
N ALA A 367 -12.90 -20.11 -18.68
CA ALA A 367 -12.58 -19.52 -19.99
C ALA A 367 -11.24 -18.75 -20.01
N HIS A 368 -10.43 -18.84 -18.94
CA HIS A 368 -9.16 -18.10 -18.74
C HIS A 368 -9.24 -16.56 -18.96
N CYS A 369 -10.45 -15.99 -18.83
CA CYS A 369 -10.76 -14.60 -19.18
C CYS A 369 -10.07 -13.54 -18.31
N GLY A 370 -9.57 -13.92 -17.13
CA GLY A 370 -8.85 -13.02 -16.22
C GLY A 370 -9.72 -12.05 -15.41
N ASN A 371 -11.05 -12.01 -15.55
CA ASN A 371 -11.91 -11.09 -14.77
C ASN A 371 -11.65 -11.19 -13.26
N CYS A 372 -11.55 -12.42 -12.74
CA CYS A 372 -11.26 -12.68 -11.33
C CYS A 372 -9.90 -12.13 -10.87
N LEU A 373 -8.96 -11.88 -11.79
CA LEU A 373 -7.63 -11.31 -11.55
C LEU A 373 -7.60 -9.79 -11.77
N PHE A 374 -8.43 -9.21 -12.64
CA PHE A 374 -8.33 -7.81 -13.07
C PHE A 374 -9.43 -6.87 -12.52
N TYR A 375 -10.41 -7.38 -11.78
CA TYR A 375 -11.52 -6.56 -11.23
C TYR A 375 -11.08 -5.47 -10.23
N THR A 376 -9.85 -5.57 -9.70
CA THR A 376 -9.23 -4.53 -8.86
C THR A 376 -7.76 -4.37 -9.23
N GLU A 377 -7.16 -3.23 -8.89
CA GLU A 377 -5.81 -2.82 -9.31
C GLU A 377 -4.74 -3.90 -9.07
N LYS A 378 -4.77 -4.56 -7.91
CA LYS A 378 -3.84 -5.64 -7.51
C LYS A 378 -4.45 -7.04 -7.60
N GLY A 379 -5.62 -7.16 -8.21
CA GLY A 379 -6.39 -8.41 -8.30
C GLY A 379 -6.97 -8.93 -6.99
N CYS A 380 -6.52 -8.45 -5.83
CA CYS A 380 -7.05 -8.81 -4.52
C CYS A 380 -7.29 -7.55 -3.67
N LEU A 381 -8.51 -7.41 -3.14
CA LEU A 381 -8.86 -6.29 -2.24
C LEU A 381 -8.04 -6.31 -0.95
N ALA A 382 -7.67 -7.49 -0.45
CA ALA A 382 -6.86 -7.63 0.77
C ALA A 382 -5.39 -7.25 0.50
N ALA A 383 -4.86 -7.66 -0.65
CA ALA A 383 -3.55 -7.19 -1.10
C ALA A 383 -3.51 -5.67 -1.28
N GLN A 384 -4.60 -5.08 -1.80
CA GLN A 384 -4.73 -3.63 -1.94
C GLN A 384 -4.73 -2.93 -0.57
N SER A 385 -5.47 -3.46 0.42
CA SER A 385 -5.44 -2.96 1.81
C SER A 385 -4.02 -2.93 2.38
N LEU A 386 -3.24 -3.99 2.15
CA LEU A 386 -1.88 -4.12 2.70
C LEU A 386 -0.85 -3.25 1.96
N LYS A 387 -0.94 -3.14 0.62
CA LYS A 387 0.03 -2.35 -0.15
C LYS A 387 -0.16 -0.84 0.00
N MET A 388 -1.39 -0.37 0.25
CA MET A 388 -1.66 1.03 0.57
C MET A 388 -0.94 1.50 1.86
N ILE A 389 -0.56 0.57 2.74
CA ILE A 389 0.28 0.82 3.92
C ILE A 389 1.76 1.01 3.52
N LEU A 390 2.23 0.15 2.61
CA LEU A 390 3.61 0.02 2.16
C LEU A 390 3.98 0.98 1.02
N GLY A 391 3.17 2.01 0.73
CA GLY A 391 3.49 3.05 -0.25
C GLY A 391 3.81 2.52 -1.65
N GLY A 392 2.78 2.27 -2.46
CA GLY A 392 2.97 1.90 -3.87
C GLY A 392 3.70 2.98 -4.70
N ASP A 393 4.31 2.57 -5.81
CA ASP A 393 5.20 3.38 -6.67
C ASP A 393 4.62 4.75 -7.10
N ASN A 394 3.29 4.90 -7.11
CA ASN A 394 2.60 6.12 -7.52
C ASN A 394 2.41 7.18 -6.41
N MET A 395 2.69 6.86 -5.14
CA MET A 395 2.66 7.87 -4.06
C MET A 395 3.97 8.67 -3.94
N SER A 396 4.96 8.36 -4.79
CA SER A 396 6.27 8.98 -4.85
C SER A 396 6.26 10.46 -5.28
N LYS A 397 5.15 10.97 -5.85
CA LYS A 397 5.19 12.28 -6.52
C LYS A 397 4.59 13.47 -5.78
N LYS A 398 3.77 13.29 -4.73
CA LYS A 398 3.06 14.46 -4.13
C LYS A 398 3.33 14.77 -2.66
N ASN A 399 3.85 13.83 -1.85
CA ASN A 399 4.17 14.08 -0.41
C ASN A 399 5.46 13.37 0.09
N ALA A 400 6.36 12.96 -0.81
CA ALA A 400 7.27 11.83 -0.57
C ALA A 400 8.64 12.14 0.07
N GLY A 401 8.96 13.39 0.42
CA GLY A 401 10.32 13.74 0.88
C GLY A 401 10.67 13.18 2.26
N PHE A 402 9.79 13.36 3.24
CA PHE A 402 10.08 13.16 4.67
C PHE A 402 9.49 11.88 5.27
N THR A 403 8.35 11.41 4.77
CA THR A 403 7.67 10.22 5.29
C THR A 403 8.03 8.91 4.59
N LYS A 404 8.88 8.96 3.55
CA LYS A 404 9.23 7.74 2.78
C LYS A 404 9.94 6.67 3.62
N TYR A 405 10.63 7.06 4.70
CA TYR A 405 11.29 6.15 5.63
C TYR A 405 10.39 5.65 6.78
N LYS A 406 9.14 6.14 6.84
CA LYS A 406 8.27 6.02 8.03
C LYS A 406 8.99 6.63 9.25
N THR A 407 9.16 5.89 10.34
CA THR A 407 9.91 6.29 11.54
C THR A 407 11.20 5.50 11.73
N PHE A 408 11.65 4.76 10.70
CA PHE A 408 12.81 3.87 10.79
C PHE A 408 14.03 4.46 10.08
N GLY A 409 15.15 4.52 10.79
CA GLY A 409 16.46 4.76 10.20
C GLY A 409 17.05 3.48 9.61
N LEU A 410 18.02 3.62 8.71
CA LEU A 410 18.90 2.51 8.34
C LEU A 410 19.64 2.05 9.60
N ARG A 411 19.86 0.75 9.76
CA ARG A 411 20.53 0.16 10.92
C ARG A 411 21.79 -0.57 10.50
N LYS A 412 22.78 -0.66 11.40
CA LYS A 412 24.02 -1.39 11.13
C LYS A 412 23.77 -2.86 10.75
N ASP A 413 22.99 -3.57 11.54
CA ASP A 413 22.69 -4.99 11.29
C ASP A 413 21.90 -5.22 9.99
N TRP A 414 21.08 -4.24 9.59
CA TRP A 414 20.32 -4.30 8.34
C TRP A 414 21.24 -4.21 7.13
N LEU A 415 22.15 -3.23 7.13
CA LEU A 415 23.14 -3.07 6.08
C LEU A 415 24.08 -4.29 6.03
N TYR A 416 24.55 -4.76 7.18
CA TYR A 416 25.39 -5.95 7.28
C TYR A 416 24.71 -7.19 6.70
N SER A 417 23.47 -7.45 7.10
CA SER A 417 22.67 -8.57 6.59
C SER A 417 22.44 -8.47 5.08
N PHE A 418 22.19 -7.27 4.55
CA PHE A 418 22.05 -7.03 3.12
C PHE A 418 23.36 -7.28 2.37
N LEU A 419 24.46 -6.63 2.77
CA LEU A 419 25.75 -6.76 2.08
C LEU A 419 26.29 -8.19 2.13
N ASN A 420 26.02 -8.96 3.18
CA ASN A 420 26.47 -10.36 3.24
C ASN A 420 25.68 -11.31 2.33
N LYS A 421 24.42 -11.01 2.04
CA LYS A 421 23.52 -11.92 1.31
C LYS A 421 23.21 -11.48 -0.12
N LEU A 422 23.31 -10.18 -0.41
CA LEU A 422 23.05 -9.55 -1.70
C LEU A 422 21.81 -10.11 -2.41
N GLU A 423 21.99 -10.92 -3.44
CA GLU A 423 20.91 -11.50 -4.26
C GLU A 423 19.93 -12.33 -3.43
N ASP A 424 20.41 -13.02 -2.39
CA ASP A 424 19.61 -13.90 -1.54
C ASP A 424 18.99 -13.17 -0.35
N TRP A 425 19.32 -11.89 -0.13
CA TRP A 425 18.89 -11.14 1.05
C TRP A 425 17.37 -11.02 1.16
N LEU A 426 16.67 -10.80 0.04
CA LEU A 426 15.22 -10.60 0.06
C LEU A 426 14.47 -11.89 0.45
N VAL A 427 15.07 -13.05 0.17
CA VAL A 427 14.57 -14.36 0.62
C VAL A 427 14.93 -14.54 2.10
N ASN A 428 16.19 -14.29 2.44
CA ASN A 428 16.77 -14.64 3.74
C ASN A 428 16.84 -13.45 4.70
N ASN A 429 15.71 -12.80 5.01
CA ASN A 429 15.61 -11.76 6.04
C ASN A 429 14.49 -12.04 7.06
N SER A 430 14.67 -11.53 8.27
CA SER A 430 13.71 -11.63 9.39
C SER A 430 12.93 -10.34 9.62
N LEU A 431 12.92 -9.42 8.66
CA LEU A 431 12.34 -8.08 8.83
C LEU A 431 10.82 -8.10 8.68
N GLY A 432 10.13 -7.41 9.58
CA GLY A 432 8.71 -7.14 9.44
C GLY A 432 8.39 -6.32 8.18
N PRO A 433 7.15 -6.34 7.66
CA PRO A 433 6.80 -5.69 6.39
C PRO A 433 7.16 -4.20 6.31
N ILE A 434 6.92 -3.44 7.39
CA ILE A 434 7.23 -2.00 7.45
C ILE A 434 8.75 -1.75 7.54
N GLN A 435 9.47 -2.58 8.30
CA GLN A 435 10.93 -2.50 8.41
C GLN A 435 11.59 -2.78 7.05
N LEU A 436 11.15 -3.85 6.37
CA LEU A 436 11.64 -4.19 5.05
C LEU A 436 11.41 -3.04 4.05
N TYR A 437 10.21 -2.46 4.06
CA TYR A 437 9.90 -1.31 3.21
C TYR A 437 10.86 -0.15 3.46
N SER A 438 11.04 0.26 4.72
CA SER A 438 11.94 1.37 5.06
C SER A 438 13.38 1.08 4.63
N LEU A 439 13.88 -0.13 4.89
CA LEU A 439 15.21 -0.54 4.44
C LEU A 439 15.35 -0.49 2.92
N ILE A 440 14.37 -0.96 2.14
CA ILE A 440 14.40 -0.86 0.67
C ILE A 440 14.52 0.60 0.22
N VAL A 441 13.83 1.54 0.88
CA VAL A 441 13.96 2.97 0.57
C VAL A 441 15.38 3.47 0.88
N TRP A 442 15.95 3.11 2.04
CA TRP A 442 17.34 3.44 2.38
C TRP A 442 18.35 2.84 1.40
N LEU A 443 18.20 1.58 1.00
CA LEU A 443 19.07 0.92 0.02
C LEU A 443 18.99 1.58 -1.36
N ARG A 444 17.80 2.06 -1.78
CA ARG A 444 17.63 2.82 -3.03
C ARG A 444 18.31 4.18 -2.98
N ASP A 445 18.12 4.91 -1.88
CA ASP A 445 18.74 6.22 -1.70
C ASP A 445 20.27 6.12 -1.56
N ALA A 446 20.77 4.99 -1.05
CA ALA A 446 22.19 4.65 -1.02
C ALA A 446 22.73 4.06 -2.33
N GLU A 447 21.89 3.84 -3.34
CA GLU A 447 22.22 3.25 -4.65
C GLU A 447 22.73 1.79 -4.59
N LEU A 448 22.33 1.07 -3.55
CA LEU A 448 22.72 -0.33 -3.31
C LEU A 448 21.82 -1.34 -4.06
N ILE A 449 20.60 -0.94 -4.40
CA ILE A 449 19.66 -1.71 -5.23
C ILE A 449 19.07 -0.83 -6.34
N GLU A 450 18.61 -1.44 -7.45
CA GLU A 450 17.98 -0.66 -8.52
C GLU A 450 16.67 0.00 -8.06
N GLN A 451 16.32 1.11 -8.71
CA GLN A 451 15.12 1.88 -8.36
C GLN A 451 13.83 1.08 -8.58
N LYS A 452 13.75 0.30 -9.68
CA LYS A 452 12.55 -0.44 -10.07
C LYS A 452 12.53 -1.86 -9.52
N ASN A 453 13.60 -2.60 -9.77
CA ASN A 453 13.71 -4.00 -9.40
C ASN A 453 14.60 -4.07 -8.16
N LYS A 454 14.21 -4.79 -7.11
CA LYS A 454 14.97 -4.86 -5.83
C LYS A 454 16.30 -5.63 -5.96
N ILE A 455 16.98 -5.50 -7.09
CA ILE A 455 18.19 -6.20 -7.51
C ILE A 455 19.41 -5.43 -7.00
N PRO A 456 20.38 -6.09 -6.35
CA PRO A 456 21.64 -5.47 -5.95
C PRO A 456 22.44 -4.91 -7.14
N THR A 457 22.91 -3.66 -7.01
CA THR A 457 23.69 -2.97 -8.05
C THR A 457 25.12 -3.52 -8.16
N LYS A 458 25.84 -3.17 -9.24
CA LYS A 458 27.29 -3.41 -9.30
C LYS A 458 28.04 -2.68 -8.18
N PHE A 459 27.50 -1.54 -7.75
CA PHE A 459 28.03 -0.73 -6.65
C PHE A 459 27.92 -1.42 -5.28
N SER A 460 26.80 -2.07 -4.96
CA SER A 460 26.70 -2.81 -3.69
C SER A 460 27.68 -3.99 -3.60
N ARG A 461 27.96 -4.68 -4.71
CA ARG A 461 28.98 -5.73 -4.78
C ARG A 461 30.40 -5.19 -4.55
N LEU A 462 30.69 -3.99 -5.05
CA LEU A 462 31.95 -3.29 -4.75
C LEU A 462 32.04 -2.95 -3.26
N LEU A 463 30.98 -2.38 -2.69
CA LEU A 463 30.95 -2.01 -1.28
C LEU A 463 31.00 -3.22 -0.35
N GLN A 464 30.42 -4.37 -0.70
CA GLN A 464 30.55 -5.61 0.07
C GLN A 464 32.04 -5.97 0.29
N LYS A 465 32.87 -5.89 -0.77
CA LYS A 465 34.31 -6.19 -0.67
C LYS A 465 35.05 -5.20 0.23
N ILE A 466 34.68 -3.92 0.16
CA ILE A 466 35.29 -2.86 0.97
C ILE A 466 34.84 -2.97 2.42
N PHE A 467 33.58 -3.34 2.67
CA PHE A 467 32.96 -3.40 3.99
C PHE A 467 33.69 -4.38 4.92
N ILE A 468 34.15 -5.51 4.40
CA ILE A 468 34.93 -6.52 5.13
C ILE A 468 36.24 -5.93 5.68
N LYS A 469 36.85 -4.99 4.93
CA LYS A 469 38.15 -4.39 5.28
C LYS A 469 38.01 -3.09 6.06
N ASN A 470 37.06 -2.24 5.69
CA ASN A 470 36.88 -0.92 6.26
C ASN A 470 35.39 -0.53 6.27
N GLU A 471 34.72 -0.91 7.34
CA GLU A 471 33.30 -0.64 7.56
C GLU A 471 33.00 0.88 7.53
N LEU A 472 33.80 1.68 8.24
CA LEU A 472 33.56 3.12 8.37
C LEU A 472 33.68 3.87 7.05
N LEU A 473 34.56 3.43 6.14
CA LEU A 473 34.65 3.97 4.78
C LEU A 473 33.34 3.74 4.02
N VAL A 474 32.76 2.53 4.12
CA VAL A 474 31.48 2.22 3.45
C VAL A 474 30.35 3.08 3.99
N TRP A 475 30.29 3.32 5.30
CA TRP A 475 29.29 4.25 5.88
C TRP A 475 29.46 5.69 5.38
N LYS A 476 30.69 6.19 5.23
CA LYS A 476 30.96 7.52 4.66
C LYS A 476 30.48 7.61 3.19
N ILE A 477 30.67 6.55 2.42
CA ILE A 477 30.21 6.46 1.03
C ILE A 477 28.67 6.39 0.95
N ILE A 478 28.04 5.55 1.77
CA ILE A 478 26.58 5.43 1.84
C ILE A 478 25.95 6.76 2.26
N TRP A 479 26.50 7.43 3.27
CA TRP A 479 26.07 8.75 3.70
C TRP A 479 26.14 9.77 2.58
N THR A 480 27.23 9.74 1.80
CA THR A 480 27.40 10.58 0.62
C THR A 480 26.25 10.35 -0.35
N ASN A 481 25.97 9.13 -0.78
CA ASN A 481 24.90 8.86 -1.76
C ASN A 481 23.51 9.22 -1.25
N ILE A 482 23.21 8.89 0.01
CA ILE A 482 21.93 9.23 0.62
C ILE A 482 21.70 10.74 0.59
N SER A 483 22.72 11.57 0.77
CA SER A 483 22.58 13.03 0.72
C SER A 483 22.10 13.57 -0.65
N TYR A 484 22.40 12.85 -1.74
CA TYR A 484 21.95 13.20 -3.09
C TYR A 484 20.53 12.69 -3.40
N ASN A 485 20.06 11.65 -2.70
CA ASN A 485 18.78 10.99 -3.00
C ASN A 485 17.70 11.20 -1.93
N SER A 486 18.06 11.75 -0.77
CA SER A 486 17.15 11.99 0.36
C SER A 486 16.93 13.47 0.63
N ASN A 487 15.67 13.93 0.49
CA ASN A 487 15.30 15.28 0.89
C ASN A 487 15.42 15.50 2.40
N LEU A 488 15.16 14.47 3.22
CA LEU A 488 15.33 14.52 4.67
C LEU A 488 16.80 14.75 5.04
N ILE A 489 17.72 13.96 4.47
CA ILE A 489 19.15 14.12 4.77
C ILE A 489 19.68 15.43 4.18
N ARG A 490 19.29 15.80 2.96
CA ARG A 490 19.66 17.10 2.39
C ARG A 490 19.26 18.26 3.29
N TRP A 491 18.01 18.27 3.76
CA TRP A 491 17.54 19.26 4.73
C TRP A 491 18.38 19.24 6.01
N TYR A 492 18.69 18.07 6.55
CA TYR A 492 19.57 17.97 7.72
C TYR A 492 20.98 18.56 7.49
N LEU A 493 21.53 18.37 6.29
CA LEU A 493 22.86 18.89 5.96
C LEU A 493 22.87 20.41 5.81
N THR A 494 21.82 21.00 5.24
CA THR A 494 21.78 22.42 4.90
C THR A 494 21.30 23.32 6.02
N ASP A 495 20.35 22.84 6.83
CA ASP A 495 19.65 23.67 7.79
C ASP A 495 20.25 23.64 9.20
N PHE A 496 21.01 22.59 9.50
CA PHE A 496 21.58 22.38 10.82
C PHE A 496 23.09 22.56 10.74
N ILE A 497 23.60 23.55 11.47
CA ILE A 497 25.01 23.96 11.45
C ILE A 497 25.83 23.05 12.37
N PHE A 498 27.06 22.74 11.99
CA PHE A 498 28.02 22.03 12.84
C PHE A 498 28.37 22.84 14.10
N GLY A 499 28.65 22.15 15.20
CA GLY A 499 28.91 22.74 16.53
C GLY A 499 27.66 22.97 17.38
N ASN A 500 26.46 22.82 16.82
CA ASN A 500 25.20 23.08 17.51
C ASN A 500 24.48 21.81 17.98
N SER A 501 23.60 21.99 18.95
CA SER A 501 22.67 21.00 19.48
C SER A 501 21.23 21.41 19.16
N TYR A 502 20.41 20.49 18.66
CA TYR A 502 19.01 20.74 18.33
C TYR A 502 18.12 19.67 18.96
N SER A 503 17.07 20.09 19.67
CA SER A 503 16.03 19.18 20.12
C SER A 503 15.17 18.70 18.96
N THR A 504 14.60 17.50 19.06
CA THR A 504 13.66 17.00 18.04
C THR A 504 12.46 17.92 17.83
N ALA A 505 12.03 18.65 18.88
CA ALA A 505 10.93 19.62 18.80
C ALA A 505 11.31 20.85 17.96
N GLU A 506 12.52 21.40 18.17
CA GLU A 506 13.04 22.51 17.38
C GLU A 506 13.18 22.13 15.91
N MET A 507 13.71 20.95 15.61
CA MET A 507 13.81 20.45 14.24
C MET A 507 12.45 20.39 13.54
N VAL A 508 11.42 19.90 14.24
CA VAL A 508 10.04 19.85 13.71
C VAL A 508 9.50 21.25 13.43
N ASN A 509 9.71 22.20 14.34
CA ASN A 509 9.27 23.59 14.16
C ASN A 509 10.01 24.30 13.01
N ILE A 510 11.31 24.09 12.87
CA ILE A 510 12.11 24.61 11.74
C ILE A 510 11.54 24.08 10.42
N GLY A 511 11.23 22.78 10.36
CA GLY A 511 10.65 22.17 9.17
C GLY A 511 9.26 22.72 8.80
N LEU A 512 8.43 23.02 9.81
CA LEU A 512 7.11 23.64 9.62
C LEU A 512 7.25 25.07 9.09
N ASN A 513 8.13 25.87 9.70
CA ASN A 513 8.34 27.26 9.31
C ASN A 513 8.89 27.41 7.89
N LYS A 514 9.69 26.44 7.43
CA LYS A 514 10.17 26.38 6.04
C LYS A 514 9.16 25.85 5.03
N GLY A 515 7.96 25.45 5.48
CA GLY A 515 6.91 24.93 4.59
C GLY A 515 7.25 23.57 3.96
N LEU A 516 8.09 22.75 4.62
CA LEU A 516 8.45 21.41 4.10
C LEU A 516 7.23 20.47 4.06
N SER A 517 6.26 20.69 4.94
CA SER A 517 4.96 20.05 4.96
C SER A 517 4.02 20.86 5.85
N SER A 518 2.72 20.88 5.53
CA SER A 518 1.68 21.42 6.42
C SER A 518 1.35 20.49 7.59
N SER A 519 1.81 19.24 7.55
CA SER A 519 1.54 18.20 8.56
C SER A 519 2.71 18.07 9.53
N LYS A 520 2.50 18.48 10.79
CA LYS A 520 3.44 18.28 11.90
C LYS A 520 3.86 16.81 12.03
N HIS A 521 2.91 15.89 11.89
CA HIS A 521 3.16 14.44 11.96
C HIS A 521 4.12 13.96 10.85
N THR A 522 4.00 14.48 9.64
CA THR A 522 4.88 14.13 8.51
C THR A 522 6.33 14.52 8.80
N ILE A 523 6.55 15.70 9.37
CA ILE A 523 7.90 16.18 9.72
C ILE A 523 8.43 15.40 10.92
N SER A 524 7.61 15.22 11.96
CA SER A 524 7.98 14.41 13.14
C SER A 524 8.42 13.00 12.76
N SER A 525 7.68 12.33 11.87
CA SER A 525 8.05 11.00 11.38
C SER A 525 9.42 10.98 10.69
N GLY A 526 9.73 12.01 9.89
CA GLY A 526 11.04 12.16 9.25
C GLY A 526 12.16 12.41 10.26
N VAL A 527 11.93 13.28 11.26
CA VAL A 527 12.88 13.53 12.36
C VAL A 527 13.10 12.25 13.18
N ASP A 528 12.07 11.47 13.46
CA ASP A 528 12.22 10.18 14.15
C ASP A 528 13.06 9.18 13.34
N ALA A 529 12.87 9.11 12.02
CA ALA A 529 13.71 8.27 11.15
C ALA A 529 15.18 8.72 11.16
N LEU A 530 15.43 10.02 11.17
CA LEU A 530 16.78 10.61 11.25
C LEU A 530 17.45 10.30 12.60
N VAL A 531 16.75 10.51 13.71
CA VAL A 531 17.24 10.17 15.05
C VAL A 531 17.59 8.68 15.12
N ASN A 532 16.70 7.82 14.61
CA ASN A 532 16.93 6.38 14.64
C ASN A 532 18.12 5.96 13.75
N LEU A 533 18.35 6.64 12.62
CA LEU A 533 19.53 6.43 11.77
C LEU A 533 20.81 6.69 12.58
N PHE A 534 20.87 7.80 13.31
CA PHE A 534 22.04 8.17 14.09
C PHE A 534 22.26 7.26 15.31
N GLU A 535 21.19 6.84 16.00
CA GLU A 535 21.28 5.93 17.16
C GLU A 535 21.75 4.53 16.76
N THR A 536 21.47 4.09 15.53
CA THR A 536 21.65 2.68 15.12
C THR A 536 22.76 2.47 14.08
N THR A 537 23.52 3.52 13.75
CA THR A 537 24.63 3.43 12.79
C THR A 537 25.86 4.22 13.26
N PRO A 538 27.05 3.88 12.75
CA PRO A 538 28.27 4.66 12.97
C PRO A 538 28.17 6.13 12.52
N ILE A 539 27.20 6.50 11.68
CA ILE A 539 27.00 7.88 11.21
C ILE A 539 26.78 8.85 12.39
N GLY A 540 26.00 8.44 13.40
CA GLY A 540 25.74 9.28 14.56
C GLY A 540 26.96 9.44 15.45
N LYS A 541 27.39 8.33 16.07
CA LYS A 541 28.42 8.32 17.13
C LYS A 541 29.85 8.41 16.60
N ASP A 542 30.23 7.53 15.66
CA ASP A 542 31.62 7.39 15.23
C ASP A 542 32.02 8.50 14.24
N LEU A 543 31.11 8.89 13.34
CA LEU A 543 31.32 10.01 12.42
C LEU A 543 30.95 11.37 13.03
N LYS A 544 30.36 11.38 14.24
CA LYS A 544 29.94 12.58 14.98
C LYS A 544 29.01 13.51 14.18
N LEU A 545 28.22 12.95 13.26
CA LEU A 545 27.34 13.71 12.38
C LEU A 545 25.95 13.94 12.97
N GLY A 546 25.64 13.35 14.12
CA GLY A 546 24.38 13.52 14.82
C GLY A 546 24.33 12.71 16.11
N ILE A 547 25.17 13.04 17.09
CA ILE A 547 25.20 12.30 18.37
C ILE A 547 23.89 12.57 19.11
N VAL A 548 23.14 11.50 19.40
CA VAL A 548 21.84 11.62 20.07
C VAL A 548 22.03 11.55 21.58
N GLU A 549 21.61 12.60 22.28
CA GLU A 549 21.61 12.69 23.74
C GLU A 549 20.18 12.80 24.27
N LYS A 550 19.88 12.08 25.35
CA LYS A 550 18.59 12.18 26.03
C LYS A 550 18.72 13.05 27.27
N ARG A 551 17.94 14.15 27.33
CA ARG A 551 17.85 15.04 28.48
C ARG A 551 16.40 15.05 28.96
N GLY A 552 16.12 14.34 30.05
CA GLY A 552 14.75 14.06 30.49
C GLY A 552 13.97 13.26 29.45
N ASN A 553 12.81 13.76 29.01
CA ASN A 553 11.99 13.13 27.96
C ASN A 553 12.32 13.63 26.54
N THR A 554 13.25 14.56 26.39
CA THR A 554 13.59 15.16 25.10
C THR A 554 14.90 14.59 24.55
N ARG A 555 14.92 14.29 23.25
CA ARG A 555 16.12 13.88 22.52
C ARG A 555 16.73 15.11 21.82
N TYR A 556 18.05 15.22 21.90
CA TYR A 556 18.85 16.26 21.26
C TYR A 556 19.82 15.60 20.27
N ILE A 557 20.05 16.26 19.13
CA ILE A 557 21.03 15.86 18.12
C ILE A 557 22.17 16.86 18.14
N ASN A 558 23.36 16.41 18.50
CA ASN A 558 24.60 17.18 18.47
C ASN A 558 25.34 16.91 17.16
N LYS A 559 25.42 17.92 16.29
CA LYS A 559 26.08 17.82 14.99
C LYS A 559 27.48 18.42 15.10
N ILE A 560 28.52 17.61 15.24
CA ILE A 560 29.89 18.09 15.55
C ILE A 560 30.80 18.08 14.33
N GLY A 561 30.79 16.99 13.55
CA GLY A 561 31.73 16.77 12.45
C GLY A 561 33.02 16.10 12.92
N THR A 562 33.90 15.77 11.96
CA THR A 562 35.17 15.11 12.26
C THR A 562 36.23 15.36 11.19
N ASP A 563 37.48 15.47 11.64
CA ASP A 563 38.68 15.51 10.80
C ASP A 563 39.29 14.11 10.55
N ASP A 564 38.77 13.10 11.26
CA ASP A 564 39.08 11.68 11.02
C ASP A 564 38.28 11.12 9.83
N ILE A 565 38.55 11.69 8.66
CA ILE A 565 37.95 11.30 7.40
C ILE A 565 38.99 10.60 6.53
N HIS A 566 38.59 9.44 6.01
CA HIS A 566 39.43 8.64 5.13
C HIS A 566 39.59 9.37 3.78
N PRO A 567 40.81 9.53 3.22
CA PRO A 567 41.02 10.25 1.96
C PRO A 567 40.13 9.79 0.80
N ILE A 568 39.91 8.47 0.68
CA ILE A 568 39.00 7.89 -0.33
C ILE A 568 37.56 8.41 -0.20
N ALA A 569 37.05 8.64 1.02
CA ALA A 569 35.71 9.19 1.20
C ALA A 569 35.63 10.65 0.71
N VAL A 570 36.68 11.44 0.92
CA VAL A 570 36.79 12.80 0.38
C VAL A 570 36.83 12.76 -1.14
N ALA A 571 37.72 11.95 -1.74
CA ALA A 571 37.80 11.76 -3.18
C ALA A 571 36.43 11.38 -3.77
N TYR A 572 35.77 10.36 -3.20
CA TYR A 572 34.43 9.95 -3.60
C TYR A 572 33.44 11.11 -3.58
N SER A 573 33.40 11.88 -2.48
CA SER A 573 32.48 13.00 -2.33
C SER A 573 32.75 14.14 -3.32
N LEU A 574 34.01 14.41 -3.68
CA LEU A 574 34.40 15.40 -4.67
C LEU A 574 33.93 15.01 -6.06
N TYR A 575 34.13 13.74 -6.44
CA TYR A 575 33.65 13.23 -7.73
C TYR A 575 32.12 13.21 -7.81
N ARG A 576 31.41 12.81 -6.74
CA ARG A 576 29.95 12.93 -6.67
C ARG A 576 29.48 14.37 -6.84
N TYR A 577 30.17 15.32 -6.19
CA TYR A 577 29.86 16.74 -6.32
C TYR A 577 30.10 17.25 -7.74
N ALA A 578 31.23 16.87 -8.36
CA ALA A 578 31.59 17.25 -9.72
C ALA A 578 30.57 16.76 -10.75
N GLU A 579 30.10 15.53 -10.61
CA GLU A 579 29.05 14.96 -11.48
C GLU A 579 27.71 15.70 -11.35
N ASP A 580 27.28 15.99 -10.12
CA ASP A 580 26.04 16.76 -9.87
C ASP A 580 26.11 18.16 -10.49
N LYS A 581 27.28 18.82 -10.37
CA LYS A 581 27.53 20.15 -10.95
C LYS A 581 27.92 20.12 -12.42
N LYS A 582 28.20 18.94 -12.99
CA LYS A 582 28.79 18.75 -14.33
C LYS A 582 30.05 19.59 -14.53
N ARG A 583 30.89 19.66 -13.51
CA ARG A 583 32.10 20.49 -13.47
C ARG A 583 33.18 19.81 -12.63
N TYR A 584 34.37 19.62 -13.21
CA TYR A 584 35.51 18.93 -12.59
C TYR A 584 36.64 19.87 -12.12
N TYR A 585 36.49 21.17 -12.37
CA TYR A 585 37.35 22.21 -11.81
C TYR A 585 36.61 22.92 -10.67
N LEU A 586 37.06 22.70 -9.44
CA LEU A 586 36.42 23.08 -8.18
C LEU A 586 37.36 24.00 -7.36
N THR A 587 36.86 24.57 -6.27
CA THR A 587 37.68 25.33 -5.31
C THR A 587 37.42 24.83 -3.89
N VAL A 588 38.42 24.87 -3.01
CA VAL A 588 38.23 24.49 -1.59
C VAL A 588 37.16 25.39 -0.95
N SER A 589 37.21 26.70 -1.21
CA SER A 589 36.32 27.69 -0.60
C SER A 589 34.84 27.45 -0.94
N GLU A 590 34.51 26.90 -2.10
CA GLU A 590 33.10 26.66 -2.46
C GLU A 590 32.40 25.66 -1.53
N PHE A 591 33.13 24.76 -0.88
CA PHE A 591 32.54 23.79 0.06
C PHE A 591 32.16 24.39 1.40
N TYR A 592 32.69 25.57 1.74
CA TYR A 592 32.45 26.26 3.01
C TYR A 592 31.46 27.43 2.88
N LYS A 593 30.97 27.71 1.66
CA LYS A 593 29.94 28.72 1.45
C LYS A 593 28.58 28.25 1.97
N GLU A 594 27.74 29.19 2.39
CA GLU A 594 26.41 28.91 2.94
C GLU A 594 25.47 28.27 1.91
N ASP A 595 25.59 28.65 0.64
CA ASP A 595 24.78 28.15 -0.49
C ASP A 595 25.19 26.76 -0.97
N CYS A 596 26.31 26.23 -0.48
CA CYS A 596 26.77 24.89 -0.80
C CYS A 596 25.90 23.84 -0.12
N MET A 597 25.09 23.10 -0.90
CA MET A 597 24.11 22.16 -0.35
C MET A 597 24.72 20.81 0.08
N VAL A 598 25.80 20.40 -0.57
CA VAL A 598 26.48 19.10 -0.44
C VAL A 598 27.97 19.29 -0.72
N GLY A 599 28.83 18.38 -0.25
CA GLY A 599 30.28 18.47 -0.42
C GLY A 599 31.02 18.01 0.84
N PRO A 600 32.36 17.93 0.84
CA PRO A 600 33.14 17.37 1.95
C PRO A 600 32.80 18.01 3.31
N TYR A 601 32.72 19.34 3.38
CA TYR A 601 32.34 20.06 4.60
C TYR A 601 30.92 19.74 5.04
N LYS A 602 29.91 19.90 4.16
CA LYS A 602 28.51 19.62 4.52
C LYS A 602 28.31 18.17 4.96
N LEU A 603 28.98 17.21 4.32
CA LEU A 603 28.86 15.78 4.60
C LEU A 603 29.51 15.39 5.93
N PHE A 604 30.69 15.94 6.24
CA PHE A 604 31.56 15.41 7.30
C PHE A 604 31.91 16.40 8.40
N GLY A 605 31.67 17.70 8.18
CA GLY A 605 32.12 18.77 9.07
C GLY A 605 33.65 18.86 9.16
N ILE A 606 34.34 18.42 8.11
CA ILE A 606 35.80 18.45 8.01
C ILE A 606 36.30 19.91 8.01
N SER A 607 37.39 20.19 8.71
CA SER A 607 38.03 21.49 8.73
C SER A 607 38.71 21.80 7.38
N ARG A 608 38.86 23.09 7.08
CA ARG A 608 39.51 23.54 5.84
C ARG A 608 40.94 23.03 5.74
N GLU A 609 41.70 23.16 6.83
CA GLU A 609 43.08 22.69 6.93
C GLU A 609 43.16 21.19 6.64
N ARG A 610 42.30 20.40 7.29
CA ARG A 610 42.29 18.95 7.09
C ARG A 610 41.90 18.55 5.66
N LEU A 611 40.95 19.26 5.05
CA LEU A 611 40.59 19.02 3.65
C LEU A 611 41.77 19.31 2.71
N GLU A 612 42.47 20.41 2.92
CA GLU A 612 43.67 20.77 2.13
C GLU A 612 44.78 19.72 2.29
N ASP A 613 45.01 19.20 3.50
CA ASP A 613 45.97 18.10 3.74
C ASP A 613 45.60 16.83 2.97
N ILE A 614 44.32 16.43 3.01
CA ILE A 614 43.84 15.25 2.28
C ILE A 614 43.97 15.45 0.77
N LEU A 615 43.72 16.66 0.27
CA LEU A 615 43.89 16.99 -1.15
C LEU A 615 45.35 16.88 -1.60
N ARG A 616 46.30 17.38 -0.80
CA ARG A 616 47.73 17.20 -1.07
C ARG A 616 48.11 15.72 -1.07
N TYR A 617 47.62 14.94 -0.11
CA TYR A 617 47.83 13.49 -0.08
C TYR A 617 47.27 12.79 -1.33
N LEU A 618 46.06 13.15 -1.78
CA LEU A 618 45.43 12.56 -2.96
C LEU A 618 46.12 12.95 -4.28
N GLN A 619 46.79 14.11 -4.33
CA GLN A 619 47.59 14.52 -5.48
C GLN A 619 48.85 13.65 -5.64
N GLU A 620 49.53 13.35 -4.54
CA GLU A 620 50.76 12.53 -4.54
C GLU A 620 50.48 11.01 -4.66
N GLU A 621 49.20 10.63 -4.63
CA GLU A 621 48.76 9.26 -4.85
C GLU A 621 49.06 8.82 -6.28
N LYS A 622 49.44 7.55 -6.47
CA LYS A 622 49.99 7.00 -7.72
C LYS A 622 49.04 7.11 -8.90
N ASN A 623 47.73 7.07 -8.67
CA ASN A 623 46.73 7.21 -9.74
C ASN A 623 46.46 8.67 -10.12
N SER A 624 47.01 9.63 -9.37
CA SER A 624 46.87 11.07 -9.55
C SER A 624 45.43 11.45 -9.88
N VAL A 625 44.50 10.99 -9.04
CA VAL A 625 43.04 11.16 -9.25
C VAL A 625 42.62 12.63 -9.25
N LEU A 626 43.46 13.53 -8.77
CA LEU A 626 43.25 14.97 -8.81
C LEU A 626 44.59 15.71 -8.79
N LYS A 627 44.54 17.00 -9.13
CA LYS A 627 45.62 17.97 -8.93
C LYS A 627 45.09 19.15 -8.15
N VAL A 628 45.91 19.75 -7.29
CA VAL A 628 45.53 20.92 -6.51
C VAL A 628 46.55 22.04 -6.60
N GLU A 629 46.06 23.28 -6.56
CA GLU A 629 46.88 24.50 -6.49
C GLU A 629 46.49 25.24 -5.21
N LEU A 630 47.15 24.90 -4.10
CA LEU A 630 46.85 25.40 -2.75
C LEU A 630 47.93 26.35 -2.21
N THR A 631 48.56 27.14 -3.09
CA THR A 631 49.65 28.06 -2.71
C THR A 631 49.35 29.47 -3.19
N LYS A 632 49.95 30.48 -2.54
CA LYS A 632 49.83 31.91 -2.91
C LYS A 632 48.37 32.41 -2.98
N GLY A 633 47.49 31.91 -2.12
CA GLY A 633 46.08 32.29 -2.06
C GLY A 633 45.17 31.60 -3.07
N LEU A 634 45.71 30.70 -3.90
CA LEU A 634 44.92 29.80 -4.74
C LEU A 634 44.38 28.64 -3.92
N ASP A 635 43.19 28.15 -4.29
CA ASP A 635 42.55 27.01 -3.64
C ASP A 635 41.86 26.07 -4.66
N ASN A 636 42.44 25.96 -5.85
CA ASN A 636 41.86 25.22 -6.96
C ASN A 636 42.04 23.71 -6.81
N ILE A 637 41.02 22.95 -7.24
CA ILE A 637 41.00 21.50 -7.30
C ILE A 637 40.63 21.11 -8.73
N LYS A 638 41.48 20.36 -9.42
CA LYS A 638 41.22 19.80 -10.74
C LYS A 638 41.11 18.29 -10.66
N LEU A 639 39.90 17.78 -10.85
CA LEU A 639 39.64 16.34 -10.92
C LEU A 639 39.93 15.80 -12.33
N ARG A 640 40.16 14.49 -12.44
CA ARG A 640 40.25 13.80 -13.74
C ARG A 640 38.86 13.62 -14.33
N GLU A 641 38.64 14.13 -15.53
CA GLU A 641 37.33 14.09 -16.20
C GLU A 641 36.98 12.69 -16.76
N ASP A 642 37.97 11.81 -16.90
CA ASP A 642 37.78 10.44 -17.38
C ASP A 642 37.27 9.47 -16.31
N LEU A 643 37.11 9.94 -15.07
CA LEU A 643 36.69 9.12 -13.93
C LEU A 643 35.34 9.59 -13.37
N ASP A 644 34.48 8.62 -13.06
CA ASP A 644 33.32 8.81 -12.20
C ASP A 644 33.62 8.47 -10.71
N HIS A 645 32.67 8.78 -9.83
CA HIS A 645 32.80 8.51 -8.39
C HIS A 645 32.92 7.01 -8.05
N ILE A 646 32.41 6.09 -8.88
CA ILE A 646 32.54 4.65 -8.69
C ILE A 646 33.94 4.21 -9.14
N GLU A 647 34.43 4.75 -10.23
CA GLU A 647 35.75 4.48 -10.81
C GLU A 647 36.85 4.98 -9.88
N VAL A 648 36.75 6.20 -9.34
CA VAL A 648 37.71 6.70 -8.35
C VAL A 648 37.72 5.82 -7.09
N LEU A 649 36.54 5.33 -6.65
CA LEU A 649 36.47 4.41 -5.53
C LEU A 649 37.16 3.08 -5.83
N LYS A 650 36.93 2.51 -7.03
CA LYS A 650 37.58 1.27 -7.44
C LYS A 650 39.09 1.42 -7.50
N LEU A 651 39.59 2.46 -8.16
CA LEU A 651 41.01 2.72 -8.31
C LEU A 651 41.71 2.82 -6.94
N LEU A 652 41.19 3.67 -6.06
CA LEU A 652 41.81 3.91 -4.76
C LEU A 652 41.64 2.75 -3.76
N THR A 653 40.74 1.80 -4.02
CA THR A 653 40.54 0.63 -3.15
C THR A 653 41.21 -0.64 -3.66
N GLN A 654 41.35 -0.83 -4.98
CA GLN A 654 42.01 -2.00 -5.58
C GLN A 654 43.50 -2.10 -5.25
N GLU A 655 44.20 -0.97 -5.12
CA GLU A 655 45.63 -0.95 -4.80
C GLU A 655 45.96 -1.39 -3.37
N LYS A 656 44.98 -1.48 -2.47
CA LYS A 656 45.13 -2.03 -1.11
C LYS A 656 44.54 -3.44 -0.97
N ILE A 657 44.28 -4.12 -2.10
CA ILE A 657 43.72 -5.48 -2.14
C ILE A 657 44.75 -6.56 -2.50
N ILE A 658 45.97 -6.19 -2.91
CA ILE A 658 47.10 -7.11 -3.09
C ILE A 658 47.95 -7.12 -1.83
#